data_AF-A0A9E0KNY7-F1
#
_entry.id   AF-A0A9E0KNY7-F1
#
_cell.length_a   1.000
_cell.length_b   1.000
_cell.length_c   1.000
_cell.angle_alpha   90.00
_cell.angle_beta   90.00
_cell.angle_gamma   90.00
#
_symmetry.space_group_name_H-M   'P 1'
#
loop_
_entity.id
_entity.type
_entity.pdbx_description
1 polymer ?
#
loop_
_entity_poly.entity_id
_entity_poly.type
_entity_poly.pdbx_seq_one_letter_code
_entity_poly.pdbx_strand_id
1 'polypeptide(L)'
;MKRLLLIVLLVSLTALAACSQQETPQPQPTAEAVVAPTEAPAAVEPTAVPAPTEEPAPAIVVDPALVNTLWYWTRRDAAEPIEVSNPENYNLLFNEDGTFFAGLDCNRGSGMYTTPGDGTLTMEAGMTTAAMCAEDSLFDTMLTLIANAASYEIVEDGEILLITAADGSTDSFRSADTFTAAPPAMENADPDLVDRVWQWYSRAVGEQVTTIATPEKYALTFNDDGSFFATLGCNVGGGSYTSDAPGAMQMTLERTTMAYCSDDAYTGPMEALFGSAITYTFDENGDVLVITHEDGTVDMFRAATDKTPTLTGTTWQWLGTMTAKGPITVADSARYLVEFMDDGSVVITADCNNVIAQYTVDESSITVTPGPSTLVACEEDSQGDLFVQQLSAAAIYFFKEGDLYIDMFADGGTMRFSPLPDVDLPDPEAGAPTGTVNAPDGVFLRTGPGTNFPSVGAAAQGDSGTLIGISEDSQWFVVQAPGFPNGRVWAFAQFIDATGAENLPVVPTPPLPSSLIGRTWLWRGTTTPVEEIHVADPTRYTIDFLADGTAAIKADCNRVVAAYTTDGQSITITPGPSTMAACPADSQADLFIVQLSNAAIYFFQGNDMFIDQASSSGTMRFTTAAGLPAPSPAPETTGPGDLPFRVVSFGPAGAQTPIIDGTEISVAFDQAGGRVSGFSGCNSFFGELRTQSGAFGMGPFGSTMMFCAEPEGVMEQEAAFLAALGGATSFEWAVAPNSFITNGSVNYTLADGSTGVITLVSP
;
A
#
# COMPACT_ATOMS: atom_id res chain seq x y z
N MET A 1 -115.74 -25.50 4.14
CA MET A 1 -115.89 -24.01 4.15
C MET A 1 -114.59 -23.41 3.61
N LYS A 2 -114.60 -22.22 2.99
CA LYS A 2 -113.42 -21.43 2.51
C LYS A 2 -112.17 -22.28 2.12
N ARG A 3 -112.10 -22.89 0.92
CA ARG A 3 -111.59 -22.30 -0.37
C ARG A 3 -110.20 -21.64 -0.24
N LEU A 4 -109.21 -21.85 -1.12
CA LEU A 4 -108.93 -22.79 -2.24
C LEU A 4 -107.40 -22.60 -2.53
N LEU A 5 -106.51 -23.54 -2.89
CA LEU A 5 -106.50 -24.72 -3.78
C LEU A 5 -106.51 -24.38 -5.30
N LEU A 6 -105.74 -25.15 -6.10
CA LEU A 6 -105.64 -25.16 -7.59
C LEU A 6 -104.96 -23.90 -8.22
N ILE A 7 -104.41 -23.87 -9.45
CA ILE A 7 -104.36 -24.80 -10.63
C ILE A 7 -102.99 -24.51 -11.37
N VAL A 8 -102.18 -25.41 -11.96
CA VAL A 8 -102.34 -26.29 -13.17
C VAL A 8 -102.41 -25.45 -14.50
N LEU A 9 -101.85 -25.78 -15.68
CA LEU A 9 -100.97 -26.87 -16.21
C LEU A 9 -100.73 -26.64 -17.75
N LEU A 10 -99.69 -27.28 -18.36
CA LEU A 10 -99.59 -27.66 -19.81
C LEU A 10 -99.31 -26.53 -20.86
N VAL A 11 -98.75 -26.71 -22.08
CA VAL A 11 -98.27 -27.87 -22.92
C VAL A 11 -97.09 -27.47 -23.87
N SER A 12 -96.18 -28.40 -24.25
CA SER A 12 -95.44 -28.53 -25.56
C SER A 12 -94.49 -27.40 -26.08
N LEU A 13 -93.50 -27.61 -26.98
CA LEU A 13 -92.97 -28.78 -27.74
C LEU A 13 -91.40 -28.71 -27.89
N THR A 14 -90.79 -29.49 -28.79
CA THR A 14 -89.36 -29.93 -28.79
C THR A 14 -88.34 -29.15 -29.67
N ALA A 15 -87.09 -29.03 -29.19
CA ALA A 15 -85.84 -28.87 -29.99
C ALA A 15 -84.59 -29.35 -29.18
N LEU A 16 -83.42 -29.52 -29.81
CA LEU A 16 -82.21 -30.11 -29.21
C LEU A 16 -81.11 -29.09 -28.83
N ALA A 17 -80.48 -29.29 -27.66
CA ALA A 17 -79.07 -29.02 -27.37
C ALA A 17 -78.62 -29.92 -26.19
N ALA A 18 -77.41 -30.47 -26.20
CA ALA A 18 -77.02 -31.57 -25.30
C ALA A 18 -76.17 -31.13 -24.11
N CYS A 19 -76.79 -31.03 -22.93
CA CYS A 19 -76.15 -31.00 -21.60
C CYS A 19 -77.11 -31.65 -20.60
N SER A 20 -76.60 -32.40 -19.60
CA SER A 20 -77.45 -32.99 -18.56
C SER A 20 -76.75 -33.19 -17.21
N GLN A 21 -77.08 -32.29 -16.28
CA GLN A 21 -77.48 -32.58 -14.90
C GLN A 21 -78.36 -33.87 -14.78
N GLN A 22 -78.50 -34.61 -13.66
CA GLN A 22 -77.95 -34.55 -12.27
C GLN A 22 -78.50 -35.76 -11.45
N GLU A 23 -78.19 -35.85 -10.15
CA GLU A 23 -78.97 -36.53 -9.07
C GLU A 23 -78.91 -38.07 -8.80
N THR A 24 -78.12 -38.44 -7.76
CA THR A 24 -78.49 -39.40 -6.65
C THR A 24 -78.49 -40.94 -6.91
N PRO A 25 -78.66 -41.85 -5.89
CA PRO A 25 -77.59 -42.20 -4.93
C PRO A 25 -77.44 -43.72 -4.54
N GLN A 26 -76.51 -44.01 -3.61
CA GLN A 26 -76.34 -45.22 -2.74
C GLN A 26 -75.62 -46.49 -3.28
N PRO A 27 -74.97 -47.33 -2.42
CA PRO A 27 -74.50 -47.10 -1.02
C PRO A 27 -73.12 -47.68 -0.58
N GLN A 28 -72.39 -46.91 0.28
CA GLN A 28 -71.49 -47.34 1.38
C GLN A 28 -70.23 -48.22 1.10
N PRO A 29 -69.27 -48.35 2.06
CA PRO A 29 -69.06 -47.65 3.35
C PRO A 29 -67.84 -46.68 3.29
N THR A 30 -67.21 -46.10 4.33
CA THR A 30 -67.36 -46.13 5.81
C THR A 30 -67.23 -44.67 6.38
N ALA A 31 -66.62 -44.44 7.54
CA ALA A 31 -66.36 -43.10 8.12
C ALA A 31 -65.23 -43.14 9.19
N GLU A 32 -64.53 -42.00 9.39
CA GLU A 32 -63.83 -41.49 10.60
C GLU A 32 -63.11 -40.17 10.22
N ALA A 33 -62.99 -39.09 11.03
CA ALA A 33 -63.75 -38.66 12.21
C ALA A 33 -63.67 -37.11 12.44
N VAL A 34 -64.79 -36.53 12.94
CA VAL A 34 -64.97 -35.33 13.82
C VAL A 34 -63.82 -34.28 13.88
N VAL A 35 -63.89 -33.02 13.41
CA VAL A 35 -64.87 -31.88 13.52
C VAL A 35 -64.81 -31.06 14.83
N ALA A 36 -64.33 -29.80 14.74
CA ALA A 36 -64.83 -28.61 15.47
C ALA A 36 -64.30 -27.30 14.79
N PRO A 37 -64.98 -26.12 14.87
CA PRO A 37 -64.75 -25.02 13.90
C PRO A 37 -64.30 -23.64 14.43
N THR A 38 -63.48 -22.98 13.61
CA THR A 38 -63.48 -21.56 13.15
C THR A 38 -63.98 -20.41 14.04
N GLU A 39 -63.13 -19.39 14.18
CA GLU A 39 -63.49 -17.95 14.17
C GLU A 39 -62.67 -17.22 13.08
N ALA A 40 -62.98 -15.96 12.73
CA ALA A 40 -62.53 -15.28 11.50
C ALA A 40 -62.46 -13.74 11.67
N PRO A 41 -62.11 -12.94 10.65
CA PRO A 41 -60.91 -12.98 9.79
C PRO A 41 -60.16 -11.63 9.74
N ALA A 42 -58.91 -11.59 9.26
CA ALA A 42 -58.22 -10.35 8.89
C ALA A 42 -57.12 -10.55 7.83
N ALA A 43 -56.87 -9.49 7.05
CA ALA A 43 -55.78 -9.29 6.07
C ALA A 43 -55.62 -10.32 4.93
N VAL A 44 -55.57 -9.81 3.69
CA VAL A 44 -55.00 -10.50 2.53
C VAL A 44 -53.69 -9.80 2.21
N GLU A 45 -52.57 -10.53 2.26
CA GLU A 45 -51.28 -10.02 1.80
C GLU A 45 -51.23 -9.97 0.27
N PRO A 46 -50.52 -9.00 -0.34
CA PRO A 46 -50.38 -8.93 -1.79
C PRO A 46 -49.54 -10.09 -2.31
N THR A 47 -50.10 -10.88 -3.24
CA THR A 47 -49.38 -11.97 -3.90
C THR A 47 -48.15 -11.41 -4.61
N ALA A 48 -46.96 -11.94 -4.32
CA ALA A 48 -45.73 -11.52 -4.97
C ALA A 48 -45.82 -11.73 -6.49
N VAL A 49 -45.39 -10.72 -7.25
CA VAL A 49 -45.12 -10.86 -8.69
C VAL A 49 -43.89 -11.76 -8.83
N PRO A 50 -43.89 -12.80 -9.68
CA PRO A 50 -42.69 -13.57 -9.93
C PRO A 50 -41.63 -12.66 -10.56
N ALA A 51 -40.41 -12.69 -10.01
CA ALA A 51 -39.27 -12.01 -10.61
C ALA A 51 -39.03 -12.52 -12.04
N PRO A 52 -38.50 -11.68 -12.95
CA PRO A 52 -38.04 -12.16 -14.25
C PRO A 52 -36.98 -13.25 -14.05
N THR A 53 -37.03 -14.31 -14.84
CA THR A 53 -35.96 -15.31 -14.87
C THR A 53 -34.72 -14.65 -15.47
N GLU A 54 -33.70 -14.47 -14.65
CA GLU A 54 -32.40 -13.94 -15.09
C GLU A 54 -31.75 -14.96 -16.04
N GLU A 55 -31.35 -14.49 -17.22
CA GLU A 55 -30.65 -15.30 -18.22
C GLU A 55 -29.21 -15.50 -17.71
N PRO A 56 -28.63 -16.73 -17.78
CA PRO A 56 -27.30 -16.97 -17.23
C PRO A 56 -26.27 -16.07 -17.91
N ALA A 57 -25.46 -15.39 -17.10
CA ALA A 57 -24.41 -14.50 -17.60
C ALA A 57 -23.51 -15.20 -18.62
N PRO A 58 -23.11 -14.51 -19.70
CA PRO A 58 -22.30 -15.10 -20.76
C PRO A 58 -20.98 -15.65 -20.21
N ALA A 59 -20.61 -16.86 -20.62
CA ALA A 59 -19.44 -17.54 -20.10
C ALA A 59 -18.15 -16.95 -20.70
N ILE A 60 -17.35 -16.32 -19.85
CA ILE A 60 -15.96 -15.98 -20.17
C ILE A 60 -15.10 -17.22 -19.90
N VAL A 61 -14.45 -17.70 -20.94
CA VAL A 61 -13.30 -18.61 -20.86
C VAL A 61 -12.08 -17.74 -21.10
N VAL A 62 -11.27 -17.56 -20.05
CA VAL A 62 -10.05 -16.78 -20.09
C VAL A 62 -9.04 -17.46 -21.02
N ASP A 63 -8.66 -16.78 -22.09
CA ASP A 63 -7.51 -17.16 -22.91
C ASP A 63 -6.27 -16.40 -22.39
N PRO A 64 -5.28 -17.09 -21.77
CA PRO A 64 -4.09 -16.46 -21.21
C PRO A 64 -3.16 -15.85 -22.27
N ALA A 65 -3.40 -16.08 -23.56
CA ALA A 65 -2.70 -15.37 -24.64
C ALA A 65 -3.38 -14.03 -25.02
N LEU A 66 -4.68 -13.85 -24.73
CA LEU A 66 -5.42 -12.62 -25.04
C LEU A 66 -5.31 -11.57 -23.92
N VAL A 67 -5.45 -12.02 -22.68
CA VAL A 67 -5.53 -11.18 -21.48
C VAL A 67 -4.17 -10.71 -20.98
N ASN A 68 -4.17 -9.68 -20.13
CA ASN A 68 -3.01 -9.11 -19.46
C ASN A 68 -1.88 -8.67 -20.43
N THR A 69 -2.22 -8.54 -21.72
CA THR A 69 -1.32 -8.23 -22.83
C THR A 69 -1.78 -6.94 -23.47
N LEU A 70 -0.88 -5.99 -23.67
CA LEU A 70 -1.17 -4.72 -24.34
C LEU A 70 -1.00 -4.89 -25.86
N TRP A 71 -2.06 -4.56 -26.60
CA TRP A 71 -2.21 -4.80 -28.03
C TRP A 71 -2.29 -3.49 -28.80
N TYR A 72 -1.25 -3.16 -29.59
CA TYR A 72 -1.21 -1.95 -30.43
C TYR A 72 -1.83 -2.19 -31.80
N TRP A 73 -2.84 -1.40 -32.20
CA TRP A 73 -3.54 -1.52 -33.48
C TRP A 73 -2.63 -1.04 -34.61
N THR A 74 -2.20 -1.98 -35.46
CA THR A 74 -1.27 -1.69 -36.56
C THR A 74 -1.97 -1.45 -37.88
N ARG A 75 -3.10 -2.14 -38.13
CA ARG A 75 -3.63 -2.31 -39.48
C ARG A 75 -5.09 -2.76 -39.52
N ARG A 76 -5.83 -2.33 -40.55
CA ARG A 76 -7.15 -2.83 -40.93
C ARG A 76 -7.13 -3.37 -42.35
N ASP A 77 -7.45 -4.65 -42.51
CA ASP A 77 -7.84 -5.24 -43.79
C ASP A 77 -9.36 -5.13 -43.97
N ALA A 78 -9.78 -4.21 -44.83
CA ALA A 78 -11.17 -3.97 -45.23
C ALA A 78 -11.24 -3.66 -46.73
N ALA A 79 -12.42 -3.29 -47.23
CA ALA A 79 -12.62 -2.90 -48.63
C ALA A 79 -11.75 -1.70 -49.06
N GLU A 80 -11.50 -0.78 -48.12
CA GLU A 80 -10.44 0.23 -48.17
C GLU A 80 -9.52 -0.04 -46.97
N PRO A 81 -8.31 -0.59 -47.16
CA PRO A 81 -7.40 -0.89 -46.04
C PRO A 81 -6.86 0.36 -45.34
N ILE A 82 -6.53 0.23 -44.06
CA ILE A 82 -5.91 1.30 -43.25
C ILE A 82 -4.60 0.75 -42.67
N GLU A 83 -3.50 1.47 -42.85
CA GLU A 83 -2.28 1.28 -42.06
C GLU A 83 -2.32 2.34 -40.95
N VAL A 84 -2.18 1.95 -39.67
CA VAL A 84 -2.22 2.89 -38.55
C VAL A 84 -0.84 3.54 -38.43
N SER A 85 -0.78 4.87 -38.56
CA SER A 85 0.50 5.61 -38.56
C SER A 85 1.17 5.65 -37.18
N ASN A 86 0.36 5.65 -36.12
CA ASN A 86 0.75 5.89 -34.74
C ASN A 86 0.18 4.77 -33.81
N PRO A 87 0.54 3.48 -33.99
CA PRO A 87 -0.12 2.34 -33.30
C PRO A 87 -0.12 2.45 -31.77
N GLU A 88 0.89 3.09 -31.19
CA GLU A 88 1.04 3.31 -29.76
C GLU A 88 -0.16 4.05 -29.13
N ASN A 89 -0.77 4.95 -29.89
CA ASN A 89 -1.93 5.74 -29.48
C ASN A 89 -3.28 4.98 -29.63
N TYR A 90 -3.29 3.81 -30.26
CA TYR A 90 -4.48 2.99 -30.48
C TYR A 90 -4.27 1.58 -29.91
N ASN A 91 -4.66 1.34 -28.67
CA ASN A 91 -4.33 0.10 -27.97
C ASN A 91 -5.53 -0.54 -27.28
N LEU A 92 -5.43 -1.85 -27.01
CA LEU A 92 -6.37 -2.62 -26.21
C LEU A 92 -5.64 -3.41 -25.12
N LEU A 93 -6.24 -3.50 -23.94
CA LEU A 93 -5.83 -4.38 -22.85
C LEU A 93 -7.06 -5.13 -22.34
N PHE A 94 -7.05 -6.46 -22.44
CA PHE A 94 -8.13 -7.34 -21.98
C PHE A 94 -7.81 -7.89 -20.59
N ASN A 95 -8.77 -7.87 -19.67
CA ASN A 95 -8.59 -8.28 -18.28
C ASN A 95 -9.35 -9.59 -17.99
N GLU A 96 -8.84 -10.43 -17.08
CA GLU A 96 -9.42 -11.75 -16.76
C GLU A 96 -10.87 -11.72 -16.26
N ASP A 97 -11.37 -10.58 -15.78
CA ASP A 97 -12.73 -10.38 -15.28
C ASP A 97 -13.78 -10.12 -16.38
N GLY A 98 -13.35 -10.00 -17.65
CA GLY A 98 -14.21 -9.65 -18.77
C GLY A 98 -14.30 -8.15 -19.06
N THR A 99 -13.52 -7.30 -18.40
CA THR A 99 -13.36 -5.90 -18.78
C THR A 99 -12.23 -5.71 -19.79
N PHE A 100 -12.24 -4.59 -20.53
CA PHE A 100 -11.10 -4.15 -21.31
C PHE A 100 -10.90 -2.64 -21.22
N PHE A 101 -9.67 -2.18 -21.45
CA PHE A 101 -9.31 -0.77 -21.63
C PHE A 101 -8.89 -0.51 -23.08
N ALA A 102 -9.06 0.74 -23.53
CA ALA A 102 -8.71 1.15 -24.89
C ALA A 102 -8.04 2.53 -24.94
N GLY A 103 -6.86 2.60 -25.56
CA GLY A 103 -6.31 3.84 -26.13
C GLY A 103 -6.98 4.13 -27.46
N LEU A 104 -7.47 5.36 -27.64
CA LEU A 104 -8.29 5.80 -28.76
C LEU A 104 -7.80 7.17 -29.25
N ASP A 105 -6.52 7.27 -29.61
CA ASP A 105 -5.83 8.53 -29.95
C ASP A 105 -5.83 9.52 -28.76
N CYS A 106 -6.29 10.76 -28.96
CA CYS A 106 -6.44 11.75 -27.91
C CYS A 106 -7.47 11.37 -26.82
N ASN A 107 -8.22 10.28 -27.02
CA ASN A 107 -9.23 9.77 -26.11
C ASN A 107 -8.82 8.42 -25.50
N ARG A 108 -9.46 8.07 -24.39
CA ARG A 108 -9.37 6.75 -23.76
C ARG A 108 -10.77 6.21 -23.50
N GLY A 109 -10.89 4.88 -23.45
CA GLY A 109 -12.14 4.20 -23.16
C GLY A 109 -11.97 2.92 -22.36
N SER A 110 -13.09 2.36 -21.93
CA SER A 110 -13.17 1.00 -21.38
C SER A 110 -14.40 0.29 -21.91
N GLY A 111 -14.57 -1.00 -21.59
CA GLY A 111 -15.76 -1.75 -21.94
C GLY A 111 -15.79 -3.16 -21.37
N MET A 112 -16.77 -3.95 -21.80
CA MET A 112 -16.93 -5.36 -21.46
C MET A 112 -16.63 -6.23 -22.68
N TYR A 113 -16.10 -7.44 -22.49
CA TYR A 113 -15.96 -8.44 -23.55
C TYR A 113 -16.30 -9.85 -23.05
N THR A 114 -16.61 -10.76 -23.97
CA THR A 114 -16.81 -12.18 -23.63
C THR A 114 -16.23 -13.11 -24.68
N THR A 115 -15.53 -14.16 -24.23
CA THR A 115 -14.90 -15.20 -25.05
C THR A 115 -15.38 -16.60 -24.63
N PRO A 116 -16.27 -17.28 -25.38
CA PRO A 116 -16.76 -18.62 -25.03
C PRO A 116 -15.73 -19.77 -25.11
N GLY A 117 -14.47 -19.48 -25.46
CA GLY A 117 -13.41 -20.47 -25.64
C GLY A 117 -13.40 -21.17 -27.01
N ASP A 118 -14.14 -20.65 -27.99
CA ASP A 118 -14.26 -21.20 -29.36
C ASP A 118 -13.76 -20.25 -30.47
N GLY A 119 -13.07 -19.16 -30.10
CA GLY A 119 -12.63 -18.10 -30.99
C GLY A 119 -13.66 -16.97 -31.21
N THR A 120 -14.89 -17.10 -30.70
CA THR A 120 -15.84 -15.98 -30.68
C THR A 120 -15.37 -14.91 -29.70
N LEU A 121 -15.44 -13.64 -30.11
CA LEU A 121 -15.20 -12.46 -29.28
C LEU A 121 -16.33 -11.47 -29.54
N THR A 122 -17.05 -11.08 -28.49
CA THR A 122 -17.96 -9.93 -28.52
C THR A 122 -17.49 -8.88 -27.53
N MET A 123 -17.53 -7.61 -27.93
CA MET A 123 -17.13 -6.47 -27.12
C MET A 123 -18.25 -5.42 -27.07
N GLU A 124 -18.40 -4.74 -25.94
CA GLU A 124 -19.33 -3.61 -25.75
C GLU A 124 -18.54 -2.42 -25.20
N ALA A 125 -18.55 -1.30 -25.93
CA ALA A 125 -17.89 -0.07 -25.50
C ALA A 125 -18.65 0.56 -24.32
N GLY A 126 -17.92 0.82 -23.23
CA GLY A 126 -18.41 1.47 -22.02
C GLY A 126 -18.21 2.99 -22.08
N MET A 127 -17.57 3.56 -21.06
CA MET A 127 -17.30 5.00 -21.00
C MET A 127 -16.08 5.36 -21.85
N THR A 128 -16.14 6.54 -22.48
CA THR A 128 -15.05 7.15 -23.23
C THR A 128 -14.87 8.61 -22.80
N THR A 129 -13.66 9.13 -22.90
CA THR A 129 -13.43 10.59 -22.87
C THR A 129 -13.96 11.24 -24.15
N ALA A 130 -14.19 12.55 -24.12
CA ALA A 130 -14.82 13.30 -25.22
C ALA A 130 -13.95 14.49 -25.71
N ALA A 131 -12.65 14.28 -25.81
CA ALA A 131 -11.74 15.23 -26.45
C ALA A 131 -11.95 15.23 -27.98
N MET A 132 -11.69 16.38 -28.62
CA MET A 132 -11.68 16.48 -30.08
C MET A 132 -10.26 16.17 -30.57
N CYS A 133 -10.10 15.02 -31.21
CA CYS A 133 -8.82 14.60 -31.79
C CYS A 133 -8.55 15.30 -33.13
N ALA A 134 -7.39 15.03 -33.73
CA ALA A 134 -7.01 15.60 -35.03
C ALA A 134 -7.91 15.07 -36.17
N GLU A 135 -7.94 15.76 -37.32
CA GLU A 135 -8.82 15.40 -38.45
C GLU A 135 -8.47 14.06 -39.12
N ASP A 136 -7.28 13.54 -38.86
CA ASP A 136 -6.74 12.24 -39.27
C ASP A 136 -6.90 11.13 -38.21
N SER A 137 -7.50 11.43 -37.07
CA SER A 137 -7.72 10.48 -35.98
C SER A 137 -8.63 9.31 -36.36
N LEU A 138 -8.24 8.10 -35.96
CA LEU A 138 -9.00 6.86 -36.15
C LEU A 138 -9.94 6.55 -34.96
N PHE A 139 -10.14 7.48 -34.02
CA PHE A 139 -11.00 7.34 -32.82
C PHE A 139 -12.35 6.64 -33.10
N ASP A 140 -13.18 7.22 -33.97
CA ASP A 140 -14.51 6.67 -34.31
C ASP A 140 -14.41 5.32 -35.04
N THR A 141 -13.31 5.10 -35.78
CA THR A 141 -13.04 3.87 -36.54
C THR A 141 -12.69 2.72 -35.59
N MET A 142 -11.97 3.01 -34.51
CA MET A 142 -11.62 2.10 -33.41
C MET A 142 -12.83 1.80 -32.50
N LEU A 143 -13.69 2.78 -32.21
CA LEU A 143 -14.98 2.50 -31.55
C LEU A 143 -15.91 1.64 -32.42
N THR A 144 -15.86 1.83 -33.74
CA THR A 144 -16.59 0.97 -34.69
C THR A 144 -16.03 -0.45 -34.74
N LEU A 145 -14.71 -0.65 -34.56
CA LEU A 145 -14.10 -1.97 -34.37
C LEU A 145 -14.71 -2.67 -33.16
N ILE A 146 -14.58 -2.04 -31.99
CA ILE A 146 -15.04 -2.56 -30.70
C ILE A 146 -16.51 -2.96 -30.77
N ALA A 147 -17.37 -2.08 -31.30
CA ALA A 147 -18.81 -2.34 -31.38
C ALA A 147 -19.25 -3.42 -32.41
N ASN A 148 -18.33 -3.95 -33.24
CA ASN A 148 -18.64 -4.95 -34.28
C ASN A 148 -17.76 -6.21 -34.25
N ALA A 149 -16.87 -6.33 -33.26
CA ALA A 149 -16.06 -7.53 -33.03
C ALA A 149 -16.93 -8.79 -32.93
N ALA A 150 -16.54 -9.85 -33.64
CA ALA A 150 -17.28 -11.11 -33.71
C ALA A 150 -16.41 -12.34 -33.42
N SER A 151 -15.14 -12.32 -33.80
CA SER A 151 -14.18 -13.39 -33.51
C SER A 151 -12.76 -12.85 -33.37
N TYR A 152 -11.89 -13.62 -32.71
CA TYR A 152 -10.47 -13.35 -32.63
C TYR A 152 -9.63 -14.58 -32.96
N GLU A 153 -8.41 -14.37 -33.43
CA GLU A 153 -7.38 -15.38 -33.59
C GLU A 153 -6.04 -14.77 -33.15
N ILE A 154 -5.23 -15.52 -32.39
CA ILE A 154 -3.87 -15.10 -32.01
C ILE A 154 -2.89 -15.95 -32.82
N VAL A 155 -2.00 -15.27 -33.54
CA VAL A 155 -1.09 -15.85 -34.53
C VAL A 155 0.37 -15.42 -34.26
N GLU A 156 1.29 -15.94 -35.06
CA GLU A 156 2.75 -15.70 -34.90
C GLU A 156 3.22 -16.00 -33.47
N ASP A 157 2.92 -17.21 -32.98
CA ASP A 157 3.29 -17.74 -31.64
C ASP A 157 2.91 -16.86 -30.41
N GLY A 158 2.02 -15.87 -30.59
CA GLY A 158 1.56 -14.93 -29.55
C GLY A 158 1.82 -13.46 -29.88
N GLU A 159 2.50 -13.15 -30.98
CA GLU A 159 2.90 -11.77 -31.32
C GLU A 159 1.78 -10.91 -31.93
N ILE A 160 0.78 -11.53 -32.59
CA ILE A 160 -0.29 -10.80 -33.30
C ILE A 160 -1.67 -11.30 -32.86
N LEU A 161 -2.53 -10.36 -32.47
CA LEU A 161 -3.96 -10.54 -32.27
C LEU A 161 -4.70 -10.04 -33.52
N LEU A 162 -5.53 -10.89 -34.12
CA LEU A 162 -6.44 -10.55 -35.21
C LEU A 162 -7.86 -10.50 -34.68
N ILE A 163 -8.49 -9.32 -34.66
CA ILE A 163 -9.92 -9.17 -34.35
C ILE A 163 -10.67 -9.08 -35.69
N THR A 164 -11.66 -9.94 -35.90
CA THR A 164 -12.51 -9.93 -37.11
C THR A 164 -13.93 -9.53 -36.77
N ALA A 165 -14.46 -8.57 -37.54
CA ALA A 165 -15.80 -8.04 -37.39
C ALA A 165 -16.85 -8.85 -38.18
N ALA A 166 -18.13 -8.68 -37.84
CA ALA A 166 -19.24 -9.41 -38.45
C ALA A 166 -19.44 -9.16 -39.96
N ASP A 167 -18.81 -8.12 -40.54
CA ASP A 167 -18.83 -7.84 -41.98
C ASP A 167 -17.67 -8.51 -42.76
N GLY A 168 -16.71 -9.12 -42.05
CA GLY A 168 -15.53 -9.76 -42.63
C GLY A 168 -14.32 -8.82 -42.80
N SER A 169 -14.33 -7.62 -42.21
CA SER A 169 -13.11 -6.84 -42.00
C SER A 169 -12.30 -7.41 -40.81
N THR A 170 -10.96 -7.36 -40.92
CA THR A 170 -10.03 -7.86 -39.90
C THR A 170 -9.05 -6.78 -39.50
N ASP A 171 -8.89 -6.56 -38.20
CA ASP A 171 -7.98 -5.63 -37.59
C ASP A 171 -6.82 -6.37 -36.91
N SER A 172 -5.60 -5.94 -37.21
CA SER A 172 -4.36 -6.58 -36.74
C SER A 172 -3.71 -5.74 -35.65
N PHE A 173 -3.47 -6.36 -34.51
CA PHE A 173 -2.78 -5.78 -33.37
C PHE A 173 -1.48 -6.53 -33.09
N ARG A 174 -0.43 -5.83 -32.66
CA ARG A 174 0.84 -6.44 -32.23
C ARG A 174 1.00 -6.31 -30.71
N SER A 175 1.53 -7.34 -30.06
CA SER A 175 1.83 -7.30 -28.62
C SER A 175 2.94 -6.29 -28.31
N ALA A 176 2.82 -5.57 -27.20
CA ALA A 176 3.83 -4.58 -26.77
C ALA A 176 5.25 -5.19 -26.68
N ASP A 177 5.37 -6.40 -26.14
CA ASP A 177 6.63 -7.16 -26.04
C ASP A 177 7.37 -7.35 -27.37
N THR A 178 6.66 -7.30 -28.50
CA THR A 178 7.26 -7.42 -29.85
C THR A 178 7.14 -6.17 -30.70
N PHE A 179 6.49 -5.11 -30.18
CA PHE A 179 6.45 -3.78 -30.77
C PHE A 179 7.79 -3.06 -30.55
N THR A 180 8.83 -3.55 -31.21
CA THR A 180 10.21 -3.04 -31.13
C THR A 180 10.37 -1.71 -31.86
N ALA A 181 9.77 -0.67 -31.28
CA ALA A 181 9.77 0.70 -31.76
C ALA A 181 10.42 1.71 -30.79
N ALA A 182 11.20 1.22 -29.81
CA ALA A 182 12.21 2.07 -29.17
C ALA A 182 13.14 2.63 -30.27
N PRO A 183 13.25 3.96 -30.44
CA PRO A 183 14.22 4.53 -31.36
C PRO A 183 15.63 4.06 -30.97
N PRO A 184 16.51 3.73 -31.92
CA PRO A 184 17.91 3.55 -31.58
C PRO A 184 18.44 4.89 -31.05
N ALA A 185 18.90 4.92 -29.80
CA ALA A 185 19.55 6.08 -29.21
C ALA A 185 20.52 6.71 -30.22
N MET A 186 20.40 8.02 -30.43
CA MET A 186 21.02 8.71 -31.56
C MET A 186 22.54 8.50 -31.49
N GLU A 187 23.11 7.84 -32.51
CA GLU A 187 24.51 7.36 -32.52
C GLU A 187 25.56 8.48 -32.28
N ASN A 188 25.13 9.75 -32.37
CA ASN A 188 25.94 10.95 -32.15
C ASN A 188 25.26 11.98 -31.23
N ALA A 189 24.44 11.54 -30.25
CA ALA A 189 23.97 12.41 -29.17
C ALA A 189 25.17 13.00 -28.40
N ASP A 190 25.17 14.31 -28.17
CA ASP A 190 26.23 14.99 -27.44
C ASP A 190 25.97 14.87 -25.92
N PRO A 191 26.83 14.17 -25.14
CA PRO A 191 26.62 13.95 -23.71
C PRO A 191 26.76 15.22 -22.85
N ASP A 192 27.24 16.33 -23.44
CA ASP A 192 27.17 17.63 -22.80
C ASP A 192 25.87 18.39 -23.11
N LEU A 193 25.07 17.96 -24.10
CA LEU A 193 23.77 18.56 -24.46
C LEU A 193 22.58 17.89 -23.76
N VAL A 194 22.57 16.56 -23.69
CA VAL A 194 21.42 15.75 -23.21
C VAL A 194 21.34 15.64 -21.68
N ASP A 195 20.20 15.14 -21.19
CA ASP A 195 19.86 14.89 -19.77
C ASP A 195 19.86 16.13 -18.85
N ARG A 196 19.99 17.32 -19.44
CA ARG A 196 20.10 18.62 -18.76
C ARG A 196 18.93 19.54 -19.10
N VAL A 197 18.43 20.25 -18.09
CA VAL A 197 17.45 21.35 -18.28
C VAL A 197 18.20 22.65 -18.56
N TRP A 198 18.03 23.17 -19.77
CA TRP A 198 18.63 24.41 -20.26
C TRP A 198 17.67 25.58 -20.12
N GLN A 199 17.91 26.47 -19.16
CA GLN A 199 17.07 27.65 -18.90
C GLN A 199 17.54 28.88 -19.70
N TRP A 200 16.68 29.42 -20.56
CA TRP A 200 16.97 30.57 -21.43
C TRP A 200 17.05 31.87 -20.63
N TYR A 201 18.26 32.41 -20.45
CA TYR A 201 18.48 33.60 -19.63
C TYR A 201 18.87 34.86 -20.44
N SER A 202 19.31 34.71 -21.69
CA SER A 202 19.60 35.87 -22.54
C SER A 202 19.45 35.60 -24.04
N ARG A 203 18.99 36.61 -24.77
CA ARG A 203 19.01 36.69 -26.24
C ARG A 203 19.85 37.87 -26.71
N ALA A 204 20.70 37.68 -27.70
CA ALA A 204 21.42 38.74 -28.40
C ALA A 204 21.00 38.78 -29.89
N VAL A 205 20.52 39.94 -30.34
CA VAL A 205 20.19 40.23 -31.75
C VAL A 205 21.09 41.36 -32.23
N GLY A 206 22.19 41.00 -32.90
CA GLY A 206 23.25 41.94 -33.25
C GLY A 206 23.90 42.56 -32.00
N GLU A 207 23.90 43.88 -31.89
CA GLU A 207 24.42 44.58 -30.69
C GLU A 207 23.41 44.68 -29.53
N GLN A 208 22.16 44.22 -29.69
CA GLN A 208 21.13 44.30 -28.64
C GLN A 208 21.05 43.01 -27.84
N VAL A 209 21.48 43.06 -26.58
CA VAL A 209 21.34 41.97 -25.60
C VAL A 209 20.14 42.20 -24.71
N THR A 210 19.28 41.20 -24.60
CA THR A 210 18.10 41.13 -23.73
C THR A 210 18.32 40.06 -22.68
N THR A 211 17.98 40.35 -21.42
CA THR A 211 17.95 39.36 -20.34
C THR A 211 16.52 38.87 -20.15
N ILE A 212 16.33 37.55 -20.14
CA ILE A 212 15.05 36.93 -19.84
C ILE A 212 14.86 36.98 -18.31
N ALA A 213 13.76 37.55 -17.85
CA ALA A 213 13.56 37.86 -16.42
C ALA A 213 13.08 36.67 -15.58
N THR A 214 12.51 35.65 -16.22
CA THR A 214 11.98 34.42 -15.60
C THR A 214 12.46 33.20 -16.41
N PRO A 215 13.78 32.94 -16.47
CA PRO A 215 14.39 31.90 -17.31
C PRO A 215 13.87 30.49 -17.01
N GLU A 216 13.39 30.24 -15.80
CA GLU A 216 12.74 29.00 -15.39
C GLU A 216 11.47 28.65 -16.18
N LYS A 217 10.83 29.64 -16.82
CA LYS A 217 9.65 29.46 -17.68
C LYS A 217 9.97 29.21 -19.15
N TYR A 218 11.24 29.27 -19.52
CA TYR A 218 11.69 29.20 -20.89
C TYR A 218 12.86 28.22 -20.98
N ALA A 219 12.54 26.93 -21.00
CA ALA A 219 13.51 25.86 -20.85
C ALA A 219 13.48 24.86 -22.00
N LEU A 220 14.62 24.26 -22.30
CA LEU A 220 14.78 23.14 -23.23
C LEU A 220 15.40 21.94 -22.49
N THR A 221 14.94 20.72 -22.80
CA THR A 221 15.58 19.47 -22.36
C THR A 221 15.78 18.60 -23.59
N PHE A 222 17.00 18.09 -23.79
CA PHE A 222 17.34 17.20 -24.91
C PHE A 222 17.54 15.78 -24.39
N ASN A 223 16.99 14.80 -25.11
CA ASN A 223 17.07 13.38 -24.77
C ASN A 223 18.04 12.67 -25.75
N ASP A 224 18.54 11.49 -25.39
CA ASP A 224 19.50 10.74 -26.22
C ASP A 224 18.85 10.02 -27.42
N ASP A 225 17.54 9.79 -27.39
CA ASP A 225 16.72 9.24 -28.49
C ASP A 225 16.54 10.18 -29.70
N GLY A 226 16.92 11.46 -29.57
CA GLY A 226 16.68 12.50 -30.59
C GLY A 226 15.38 13.30 -30.40
N SER A 227 14.69 13.17 -29.27
CA SER A 227 13.56 14.02 -28.90
C SER A 227 13.98 15.17 -27.97
N PHE A 228 13.18 16.24 -27.95
CA PHE A 228 13.35 17.34 -27.00
C PHE A 228 12.02 17.84 -26.43
N PHE A 229 12.07 18.33 -25.19
CA PHE A 229 10.98 19.04 -24.53
C PHE A 229 11.27 20.53 -24.44
N ALA A 230 10.22 21.36 -24.49
CA ALA A 230 10.30 22.81 -24.37
C ALA A 230 9.22 23.36 -23.44
N THR A 231 9.61 24.19 -22.48
CA THR A 231 8.69 25.10 -21.75
C THR A 231 8.74 26.45 -22.45
N LEU A 232 7.59 26.95 -22.89
CA LEU A 232 7.43 28.12 -23.76
C LEU A 232 6.59 29.19 -23.05
N GLY A 233 7.01 29.59 -21.85
CA GLY A 233 6.25 30.51 -20.99
C GLY A 233 5.11 29.79 -20.28
N CYS A 234 3.86 30.13 -20.63
CA CYS A 234 2.70 29.39 -20.12
C CYS A 234 2.45 28.06 -20.88
N ASN A 235 2.94 27.95 -22.12
CA ASN A 235 2.81 26.74 -22.94
C ASN A 235 3.93 25.74 -22.67
N VAL A 236 3.71 24.49 -23.05
CA VAL A 236 4.72 23.42 -23.09
C VAL A 236 4.61 22.69 -24.43
N GLY A 237 5.71 22.11 -24.89
CA GLY A 237 5.77 21.43 -26.18
C GLY A 237 7.02 20.58 -26.35
N GLY A 238 7.26 20.13 -27.59
CA GLY A 238 8.42 19.33 -27.95
C GLY A 238 8.34 18.81 -29.38
N GLY A 239 9.31 17.98 -29.74
CA GLY A 239 9.43 17.33 -31.05
C GLY A 239 10.82 16.73 -31.25
N SER A 240 11.21 16.50 -32.51
CA SER A 240 12.51 15.92 -32.87
C SER A 240 13.65 16.94 -32.99
N TYR A 241 14.87 16.51 -32.68
CA TYR A 241 16.10 17.17 -33.08
C TYR A 241 17.08 16.18 -33.71
N THR A 242 17.95 16.66 -34.60
CA THR A 242 19.09 15.88 -35.11
C THR A 242 20.39 16.61 -34.80
N SER A 243 21.47 15.86 -34.58
CA SER A 243 22.83 16.41 -34.57
C SER A 243 23.67 15.74 -35.67
N ASP A 244 23.71 16.38 -36.84
CA ASP A 244 24.43 15.89 -38.01
C ASP A 244 25.98 15.94 -37.84
N ALA A 245 26.44 16.74 -36.86
CA ALA A 245 27.82 16.81 -36.37
C ALA A 245 27.85 17.52 -34.99
N PRO A 246 28.86 17.26 -34.14
CA PRO A 246 29.00 17.97 -32.85
C PRO A 246 29.01 19.50 -33.02
N GLY A 247 28.22 20.20 -32.21
CA GLY A 247 28.01 21.64 -32.31
C GLY A 247 27.10 22.10 -33.47
N ALA A 248 26.43 21.18 -34.18
CA ALA A 248 25.39 21.48 -35.15
C ALA A 248 24.12 20.70 -34.83
N MET A 249 22.95 21.35 -34.92
CA MET A 249 21.65 20.74 -34.69
C MET A 249 20.56 21.30 -35.60
N GLN A 250 19.55 20.50 -35.88
CA GLN A 250 18.27 20.93 -36.44
C GLN A 250 17.18 20.58 -35.42
N MET A 251 16.22 21.48 -35.19
CA MET A 251 15.13 21.25 -34.22
C MET A 251 13.76 21.49 -34.86
N THR A 252 12.85 20.53 -34.71
CA THR A 252 11.48 20.60 -35.22
C THR A 252 10.51 20.61 -34.03
N LEU A 253 9.81 21.72 -33.81
CA LEU A 253 8.72 21.77 -32.84
C LEU A 253 7.47 21.18 -33.49
N GLU A 254 6.99 20.06 -32.94
CA GLU A 254 5.92 19.25 -33.53
C GLU A 254 4.59 19.41 -32.77
N ARG A 255 4.67 19.59 -31.45
CA ARG A 255 3.50 19.70 -30.57
C ARG A 255 3.70 20.79 -29.52
N THR A 256 2.63 21.55 -29.26
CA THR A 256 2.54 22.57 -28.19
C THR A 256 1.14 22.61 -27.60
N THR A 257 1.01 22.85 -26.30
CA THR A 257 -0.25 23.33 -25.73
C THR A 257 -0.54 24.75 -26.23
N MET A 258 -1.81 25.04 -26.54
CA MET A 258 -2.25 26.36 -27.04
C MET A 258 -2.97 27.17 -25.96
N ALA A 259 -2.36 27.33 -24.79
CA ALA A 259 -2.87 28.25 -23.77
C ALA A 259 -2.59 29.71 -24.18
N TYR A 260 -3.53 30.60 -23.86
CA TYR A 260 -3.39 32.02 -24.14
C TYR A 260 -2.55 32.69 -23.04
N CYS A 261 -1.25 32.82 -23.28
CA CYS A 261 -0.31 33.46 -22.35
C CYS A 261 -0.49 34.98 -22.34
N SER A 262 -1.46 35.47 -21.57
CA SER A 262 -1.63 36.91 -21.33
C SER A 262 -0.39 37.50 -20.65
N ASP A 263 0.16 38.57 -21.23
CA ASP A 263 1.37 39.29 -20.81
C ASP A 263 2.71 38.53 -20.96
N ASP A 264 2.75 37.42 -21.71
CA ASP A 264 4.03 36.78 -22.08
C ASP A 264 4.68 37.48 -23.29
N ALA A 265 5.92 37.93 -23.10
CA ALA A 265 6.70 38.65 -24.11
C ALA A 265 7.69 37.77 -24.88
N TYR A 266 7.86 36.50 -24.49
CA TYR A 266 8.98 35.65 -24.89
C TYR A 266 8.56 34.28 -25.46
N THR A 267 7.32 33.80 -25.25
CA THR A 267 6.78 32.59 -25.92
C THR A 267 7.02 32.60 -27.44
N GLY A 268 6.49 33.59 -28.16
CA GLY A 268 6.67 33.68 -29.62
C GLY A 268 8.14 33.85 -30.07
N PRO A 269 8.95 34.68 -29.39
CA PRO A 269 10.39 34.70 -29.58
C PRO A 269 11.11 33.35 -29.37
N MET A 270 10.60 32.49 -28.48
CA MET A 270 11.13 31.14 -28.24
C MET A 270 10.61 30.12 -29.25
N GLU A 271 9.35 30.21 -29.68
CA GLU A 271 8.80 29.44 -30.81
C GLU A 271 9.59 29.69 -32.10
N ALA A 272 10.15 30.90 -32.27
CA ALA A 272 11.03 31.25 -33.38
C ALA A 272 12.46 30.63 -33.29
N LEU A 273 12.80 29.86 -32.25
CA LEU A 273 14.03 29.06 -32.21
C LEU A 273 13.97 27.89 -33.21
N PHE A 274 12.79 27.31 -33.42
CA PHE A 274 12.63 26.02 -34.09
C PHE A 274 12.44 26.15 -35.61
N GLY A 275 12.80 25.12 -36.37
CA GLY A 275 12.64 25.09 -37.83
C GLY A 275 13.76 25.74 -38.65
N SER A 276 14.95 25.94 -38.05
CA SER A 276 16.17 26.36 -38.76
C SER A 276 17.35 25.45 -38.43
N ALA A 277 18.39 25.45 -39.28
CA ALA A 277 19.64 24.76 -39.00
C ALA A 277 20.55 25.64 -38.13
N ILE A 278 21.01 25.10 -37.01
CA ILE A 278 21.50 25.88 -35.87
C ILE A 278 22.86 25.33 -35.45
N THR A 279 23.74 26.20 -34.97
CA THR A 279 25.00 25.79 -34.34
C THR A 279 24.94 26.02 -32.84
N TYR A 280 25.50 25.11 -32.04
CA TYR A 280 25.59 25.24 -30.60
C TYR A 280 27.03 25.07 -30.10
N THR A 281 27.35 25.71 -28.99
CA THR A 281 28.63 25.58 -28.28
C THR A 281 28.41 25.73 -26.78
N PHE A 282 29.19 25.03 -25.97
CA PHE A 282 29.26 25.26 -24.52
C PHE A 282 30.31 26.31 -24.15
N ASP A 283 30.24 26.84 -22.94
CA ASP A 283 31.31 27.64 -22.33
C ASP A 283 32.47 26.78 -21.81
N GLU A 284 33.47 27.39 -21.15
CA GLU A 284 34.67 26.66 -20.67
C GLU A 284 34.39 25.64 -19.56
N ASN A 285 33.19 25.65 -18.97
CA ASN A 285 32.78 24.74 -17.89
C ASN A 285 31.78 23.66 -18.34
N GLY A 286 30.98 23.92 -19.38
CA GLY A 286 29.80 23.11 -19.72
C GLY A 286 28.50 23.58 -19.04
N ASP A 287 28.54 24.75 -18.39
CA ASP A 287 27.41 25.31 -17.61
C ASP A 287 26.47 26.16 -18.48
N VAL A 288 26.95 26.66 -19.63
CA VAL A 288 26.19 27.54 -20.53
C VAL A 288 26.16 26.98 -21.94
N LEU A 289 24.98 26.61 -22.42
CA LEU A 289 24.68 26.29 -23.81
C LEU A 289 24.41 27.59 -24.59
N VAL A 290 25.20 27.85 -25.62
CA VAL A 290 25.07 28.99 -26.52
C VAL A 290 24.58 28.49 -27.88
N ILE A 291 23.34 28.83 -28.21
CA ILE A 291 22.67 28.49 -29.47
C ILE A 291 22.81 29.69 -30.43
N THR A 292 23.19 29.44 -31.68
CA THR A 292 23.41 30.48 -32.71
C THR A 292 22.66 30.12 -34.00
N HIS A 293 21.76 31.02 -34.40
CA HIS A 293 20.81 30.83 -35.51
C HIS A 293 21.34 31.39 -36.85
N GLU A 294 20.75 30.94 -37.97
CA GLU A 294 21.16 31.38 -39.33
C GLU A 294 21.08 32.90 -39.56
N ASP A 295 20.21 33.60 -38.83
CA ASP A 295 20.03 35.06 -38.93
C ASP A 295 21.07 35.87 -38.13
N GLY A 296 21.90 35.20 -37.33
CA GLY A 296 22.89 35.80 -36.43
C GLY A 296 22.34 36.16 -35.04
N THR A 297 21.13 35.73 -34.70
CA THR A 297 20.63 35.72 -33.32
C THR A 297 21.41 34.68 -32.50
N VAL A 298 21.76 35.03 -31.26
CA VAL A 298 22.44 34.15 -30.31
C VAL A 298 21.61 34.06 -29.03
N ASP A 299 21.28 32.85 -28.61
CA ASP A 299 20.49 32.56 -27.43
C ASP A 299 21.28 31.75 -26.41
N MET A 300 21.32 32.24 -25.19
CA MET A 300 22.16 31.72 -24.11
C MET A 300 21.27 31.09 -23.04
N PHE A 301 21.52 29.81 -22.81
CA PHE A 301 20.86 28.98 -21.83
C PHE A 301 21.88 28.55 -20.78
N ARG A 302 21.46 28.49 -19.52
CA ARG A 302 22.28 27.91 -18.44
C ARG A 302 21.75 26.53 -18.10
N ALA A 303 22.62 25.61 -17.72
CA ALA A 303 22.17 24.42 -17.02
C ALA A 303 21.48 24.86 -15.71
N ALA A 304 20.41 24.16 -15.32
CA ALA A 304 19.93 24.23 -13.95
C ALA A 304 21.06 23.73 -13.03
N THR A 305 21.41 24.51 -11.99
CA THR A 305 22.41 24.11 -10.98
C THR A 305 21.93 22.97 -10.09
N ASP A 306 20.62 22.80 -10.01
CA ASP A 306 19.96 21.71 -9.33
C ASP A 306 19.83 20.55 -10.33
N LYS A 307 20.12 19.32 -9.90
CA LYS A 307 19.96 18.14 -10.76
C LYS A 307 18.54 18.10 -11.34
N THR A 308 18.42 17.70 -12.61
CA THR A 308 17.14 17.30 -13.20
C THR A 308 16.45 16.34 -12.22
N PRO A 309 15.25 16.67 -11.69
CA PRO A 309 14.66 15.88 -10.63
C PRO A 309 14.30 14.49 -11.16
N THR A 310 14.84 13.46 -10.50
CA THR A 310 14.43 12.08 -10.74
C THR A 310 13.12 11.81 -10.00
N LEU A 311 12.24 11.01 -10.63
CA LEU A 311 11.00 10.56 -9.99
C LEU A 311 11.32 9.85 -8.67
N THR A 312 12.32 8.96 -8.71
CA THR A 312 12.88 8.25 -7.56
C THR A 312 13.95 9.04 -6.82
N GLY A 313 14.18 8.68 -5.55
CA GLY A 313 15.19 9.33 -4.70
C GLY A 313 14.85 10.76 -4.28
N THR A 314 13.66 11.24 -4.65
CA THR A 314 13.11 12.56 -4.30
C THR A 314 11.82 12.34 -3.51
N THR A 315 11.71 12.93 -2.31
CA THR A 315 10.44 13.02 -1.59
C THR A 315 9.66 14.22 -2.11
N TRP A 316 8.40 14.02 -2.51
CA TRP A 316 7.54 15.02 -3.12
C TRP A 316 6.40 15.43 -2.17
N GLN A 317 6.02 16.71 -2.15
CA GLN A 317 4.90 17.26 -1.36
C GLN A 317 3.77 17.78 -2.27
N TRP A 318 2.53 17.36 -2.03
CA TRP A 318 1.37 17.70 -2.85
C TRP A 318 0.88 19.13 -2.58
N LEU A 319 0.97 19.99 -3.60
CA LEU A 319 0.54 21.40 -3.54
C LEU A 319 -0.95 21.59 -3.90
N GLY A 320 -1.57 20.58 -4.51
CA GLY A 320 -2.96 20.60 -4.94
C GLY A 320 -3.17 20.05 -6.34
N THR A 321 -4.41 20.09 -6.80
CA THR A 321 -4.83 19.51 -8.08
C THR A 321 -5.67 20.49 -8.88
N MET A 322 -5.39 20.63 -10.17
CA MET A 322 -6.24 21.38 -11.09
C MET A 322 -7.23 20.44 -11.78
N THR A 323 -8.53 20.63 -11.53
CA THR A 323 -9.60 19.82 -12.15
C THR A 323 -10.47 20.66 -13.08
N ALA A 324 -11.21 20.01 -13.99
CA ALA A 324 -12.21 20.68 -14.84
C ALA A 324 -13.33 21.40 -14.05
N LYS A 325 -13.48 21.12 -12.74
CA LYS A 325 -14.45 21.78 -11.83
C LYS A 325 -13.83 22.95 -11.05
N GLY A 326 -12.51 23.16 -11.17
CA GLY A 326 -11.72 24.16 -10.43
C GLY A 326 -10.56 23.55 -9.65
N PRO A 327 -9.73 24.39 -8.99
CA PRO A 327 -8.60 23.93 -8.20
C PRO A 327 -9.03 23.31 -6.87
N ILE A 328 -8.48 22.14 -6.56
CA ILE A 328 -8.42 21.55 -5.22
C ILE A 328 -7.16 22.10 -4.56
N THR A 329 -7.35 23.01 -3.60
CA THR A 329 -6.27 23.56 -2.78
C THR A 329 -5.95 22.64 -1.61
N VAL A 330 -4.68 22.49 -1.28
CA VAL A 330 -4.23 21.77 -0.08
C VAL A 330 -4.04 22.76 1.07
N ALA A 331 -4.60 22.44 2.25
CA ALA A 331 -4.56 23.34 3.40
C ALA A 331 -3.18 23.40 4.09
N ASP A 332 -2.44 22.28 4.07
CA ASP A 332 -1.06 22.17 4.52
C ASP A 332 -0.38 21.02 3.75
N SER A 333 0.44 21.36 2.75
CA SER A 333 1.12 20.41 1.87
C SER A 333 2.15 19.54 2.56
N ALA A 334 2.68 19.96 3.70
CA ALA A 334 3.65 19.20 4.48
C ALA A 334 3.03 17.92 5.09
N ARG A 335 1.70 17.77 5.02
CA ARG A 335 0.95 16.58 5.43
C ARG A 335 0.73 15.56 4.31
N TYR A 336 1.06 15.88 3.06
CA TYR A 336 0.74 15.06 1.88
C TYR A 336 2.00 14.79 1.05
N LEU A 337 2.68 13.68 1.33
CA LEU A 337 3.98 13.34 0.75
C LEU A 337 3.89 12.10 -0.14
N VAL A 338 4.77 11.99 -1.14
CA VAL A 338 4.98 10.78 -1.94
C VAL A 338 6.47 10.62 -2.30
N GLU A 339 7.04 9.45 -2.08
CA GLU A 339 8.43 9.10 -2.41
C GLU A 339 8.42 7.84 -3.27
N PHE A 340 8.99 7.92 -4.47
CA PHE A 340 9.13 6.77 -5.37
C PHE A 340 10.51 6.13 -5.17
N MET A 341 10.55 4.79 -5.18
CA MET A 341 11.76 4.01 -4.93
C MET A 341 12.23 3.28 -6.19
N ASP A 342 13.54 3.08 -6.35
CA ASP A 342 14.12 2.39 -7.51
C ASP A 342 13.73 0.89 -7.61
N ASP A 343 13.03 0.35 -6.62
CA ASP A 343 12.53 -1.03 -6.58
C ASP A 343 11.07 -1.20 -7.03
N GLY A 344 10.41 -0.11 -7.49
CA GLY A 344 9.00 -0.14 -7.89
C GLY A 344 8.01 0.09 -6.73
N SER A 345 8.50 0.37 -5.51
CA SER A 345 7.65 0.77 -4.39
C SER A 345 7.45 2.29 -4.29
N VAL A 346 6.36 2.70 -3.63
CA VAL A 346 6.08 4.10 -3.31
C VAL A 346 5.65 4.21 -1.84
N VAL A 347 6.21 5.19 -1.14
CA VAL A 347 5.78 5.58 0.21
C VAL A 347 4.96 6.85 0.12
N ILE A 348 3.68 6.78 0.49
CA ILE A 348 2.77 7.92 0.51
C ILE A 348 2.48 8.29 1.96
N THR A 349 2.61 9.56 2.34
CA THR A 349 2.03 10.10 3.59
C THR A 349 0.76 10.86 3.23
N ALA A 350 -0.38 10.45 3.78
CA ALA A 350 -1.71 10.98 3.52
C ALA A 350 -2.32 11.54 4.81
N ASP A 351 -1.92 12.76 5.15
CA ASP A 351 -2.20 13.42 6.43
C ASP A 351 -1.65 12.64 7.64
N CYS A 352 -2.53 12.19 8.53
CA CYS A 352 -2.14 11.37 9.67
C CYS A 352 -1.88 9.90 9.29
N ASN A 353 -2.16 9.52 8.04
CA ASN A 353 -2.00 8.17 7.52
C ASN A 353 -0.75 8.01 6.64
N ASN A 354 -0.29 6.78 6.46
CA ASN A 354 0.70 6.43 5.44
C ASN A 354 0.20 5.22 4.64
N VAL A 355 0.47 5.23 3.35
CA VAL A 355 0.12 4.17 2.40
C VAL A 355 1.38 3.65 1.73
N ILE A 356 1.56 2.33 1.76
CA ILE A 356 2.56 1.66 0.92
C ILE A 356 1.86 1.32 -0.40
N ALA A 357 2.41 1.81 -1.51
CA ALA A 357 1.91 1.57 -2.85
C ALA A 357 2.99 0.91 -3.71
N GLN A 358 2.58 0.40 -4.87
CA GLN A 358 3.49 0.02 -5.95
C GLN A 358 3.32 1.01 -7.10
N TYR A 359 4.35 1.16 -7.94
CA TYR A 359 4.21 1.88 -9.20
C TYR A 359 4.97 1.18 -10.32
N THR A 360 4.48 1.39 -11.53
CA THR A 360 5.20 1.07 -12.77
C THR A 360 5.35 2.35 -13.58
N VAL A 361 6.50 2.48 -14.27
CA VAL A 361 6.76 3.53 -15.25
C VAL A 361 7.13 2.89 -16.57
N ASP A 362 6.56 3.42 -17.64
CA ASP A 362 6.93 3.15 -19.02
C ASP A 362 7.03 4.49 -19.75
N GLU A 363 8.24 4.92 -20.08
CA GLU A 363 8.59 6.29 -20.47
C GLU A 363 8.04 7.38 -19.49
N SER A 364 6.91 7.99 -19.85
CA SER A 364 6.16 8.99 -19.09
C SER A 364 4.81 8.48 -18.55
N SER A 365 4.39 7.29 -18.98
CA SER A 365 3.25 6.58 -18.39
C SER A 365 3.62 6.19 -16.96
N ILE A 366 2.69 6.43 -16.02
CA ILE A 366 2.83 5.96 -14.65
C ILE A 366 1.52 5.34 -14.19
N THR A 367 1.59 4.16 -13.60
CA THR A 367 0.50 3.59 -12.80
C THR A 367 0.95 3.58 -11.35
N VAL A 368 0.14 4.09 -10.43
CA VAL A 368 0.36 3.93 -8.98
C VAL A 368 -0.80 3.13 -8.42
N THR A 369 -0.48 2.04 -7.71
CA THR A 369 -1.45 1.12 -7.10
C THR A 369 -1.34 1.21 -5.58
N PRO A 370 -2.19 2.01 -4.91
CA PRO A 370 -2.23 2.07 -3.45
C PRO A 370 -2.55 0.72 -2.80
N GLY A 371 -1.60 0.24 -1.99
CA GLY A 371 -1.75 -0.92 -1.13
C GLY A 371 -2.16 -0.52 0.29
N PRO A 372 -1.60 -1.15 1.33
CA PRO A 372 -1.96 -0.88 2.72
C PRO A 372 -1.84 0.58 3.16
N SER A 373 -2.97 1.18 3.49
CA SER A 373 -3.05 2.40 4.30
C SER A 373 -3.18 2.04 5.79
N THR A 374 -2.59 2.85 6.66
CA THR A 374 -3.11 3.00 8.03
C THR A 374 -4.54 3.51 8.01
N LEU A 375 -5.36 3.13 9.00
CA LEU A 375 -6.67 3.74 9.24
C LEU A 375 -6.68 4.48 10.60
N VAL A 376 -5.81 5.49 10.72
CA VAL A 376 -5.91 6.52 11.77
C VAL A 376 -7.00 7.51 11.36
N ALA A 377 -7.87 7.87 12.30
CA ALA A 377 -8.85 8.93 12.08
C ALA A 377 -8.15 10.29 12.18
N CYS A 378 -7.96 10.95 11.03
CA CYS A 378 -7.43 12.30 10.96
C CYS A 378 -8.50 13.35 11.35
N GLU A 379 -8.13 14.64 11.38
CA GLU A 379 -9.10 15.71 11.68
C GLU A 379 -10.11 15.91 10.53
N GLU A 380 -11.24 16.59 10.80
CA GLU A 380 -12.35 16.74 9.83
C GLU A 380 -11.99 17.58 8.58
N ASP A 381 -10.81 18.22 8.54
CA ASP A 381 -10.27 18.92 7.38
C ASP A 381 -9.39 18.03 6.47
N SER A 382 -9.15 16.79 6.86
CA SER A 382 -8.20 15.90 6.20
C SER A 382 -8.54 15.65 4.73
N GLN A 383 -7.51 15.71 3.89
CA GLN A 383 -7.57 15.47 2.45
C GLN A 383 -6.92 14.12 2.10
N GLY A 384 -6.65 13.26 3.09
CA GLY A 384 -5.88 12.01 2.94
C GLY A 384 -6.50 11.03 1.94
N ASP A 385 -7.77 10.67 2.13
CA ASP A 385 -8.47 9.75 1.21
C ASP A 385 -8.50 10.28 -0.23
N LEU A 386 -8.73 11.60 -0.37
CA LEU A 386 -8.73 12.30 -1.66
C LEU A 386 -7.34 12.30 -2.30
N PHE A 387 -6.27 12.47 -1.51
CA PHE A 387 -4.89 12.42 -2.00
C PHE A 387 -4.53 11.03 -2.56
N VAL A 388 -4.84 9.97 -1.81
CA VAL A 388 -4.58 8.58 -2.21
C VAL A 388 -5.45 8.16 -3.40
N GLN A 389 -6.71 8.58 -3.43
CA GLN A 389 -7.62 8.34 -4.56
C GLN A 389 -7.09 8.98 -5.87
N GLN A 390 -6.53 10.19 -5.79
CA GLN A 390 -5.94 10.85 -6.95
C GLN A 390 -4.65 10.15 -7.41
N LEU A 391 -3.81 9.70 -6.48
CA LEU A 391 -2.64 8.87 -6.83
C LEU A 391 -3.06 7.54 -7.46
N SER A 392 -4.14 6.88 -7.01
CA SER A 392 -4.67 5.68 -7.69
C SER A 392 -5.24 5.94 -9.09
N ALA A 393 -5.42 7.21 -9.46
CA ALA A 393 -5.88 7.63 -10.78
C ALA A 393 -4.73 8.12 -11.68
N ALA A 394 -3.48 8.08 -11.21
CA ALA A 394 -2.28 8.47 -11.95
C ALA A 394 -2.19 7.72 -13.30
N ALA A 395 -1.79 8.43 -14.35
CA ALA A 395 -1.70 7.91 -15.71
C ALA A 395 -0.49 8.40 -16.50
N ILE A 396 -0.06 9.65 -16.30
CA ILE A 396 1.14 10.24 -16.91
C ILE A 396 1.85 11.10 -15.86
N TYR A 397 3.18 11.08 -15.80
CA TYR A 397 3.98 12.03 -15.02
C TYR A 397 4.88 12.88 -15.92
N PHE A 398 5.17 14.09 -15.46
CA PHE A 398 6.17 14.97 -16.08
C PHE A 398 6.72 15.97 -15.07
N PHE A 399 7.87 16.58 -15.38
CA PHE A 399 8.47 17.63 -14.56
C PHE A 399 8.31 19.01 -15.22
N LYS A 400 8.06 20.04 -14.43
CA LYS A 400 8.05 21.45 -14.87
C LYS A 400 8.48 22.37 -13.75
N GLU A 401 9.36 23.33 -14.03
CA GLU A 401 9.84 24.33 -13.05
C GLU A 401 10.47 23.71 -11.77
N GLY A 402 10.94 22.45 -11.84
CA GLY A 402 11.46 21.66 -10.70
C GLY A 402 10.41 20.80 -9.98
N ASP A 403 9.13 21.06 -10.23
CA ASP A 403 7.99 20.35 -9.65
C ASP A 403 7.61 19.11 -10.47
N LEU A 404 7.10 18.08 -9.79
CA LEU A 404 6.50 16.88 -10.38
C LEU A 404 5.00 17.14 -10.60
N TYR A 405 4.51 16.76 -11.78
CA TYR A 405 3.11 16.78 -12.13
C TYR A 405 2.66 15.37 -12.47
N ILE A 406 1.45 15.00 -12.04
CA ILE A 406 0.83 13.71 -12.37
C ILE A 406 -0.57 13.99 -12.92
N ASP A 407 -0.78 13.67 -14.19
CA ASP A 407 -2.10 13.70 -14.82
C ASP A 407 -2.87 12.41 -14.51
N MET A 408 -4.15 12.57 -14.18
CA MET A 408 -5.05 11.47 -13.84
C MET A 408 -5.98 11.08 -14.99
N PHE A 409 -6.39 9.81 -15.04
CA PHE A 409 -7.36 9.32 -16.02
C PHE A 409 -8.78 9.92 -15.83
N ALA A 410 -9.60 9.84 -16.89
CA ALA A 410 -11.03 10.19 -16.92
C ALA A 410 -11.39 11.57 -16.33
N ASP A 411 -10.74 12.63 -16.83
CA ASP A 411 -10.94 14.04 -16.42
C ASP A 411 -10.69 14.33 -14.92
N GLY A 412 -9.96 13.45 -14.22
CA GLY A 412 -9.61 13.62 -12.80
C GLY A 412 -8.83 14.91 -12.52
N GLY A 413 -7.98 15.33 -13.47
CA GLY A 413 -7.18 16.55 -13.41
C GLY A 413 -5.68 16.29 -13.23
N THR A 414 -4.92 17.38 -13.06
CA THR A 414 -3.46 17.35 -12.87
C THR A 414 -3.13 17.59 -11.40
N MET A 415 -2.52 16.62 -10.74
CA MET A 415 -1.86 16.81 -9.44
C MET A 415 -0.55 17.56 -9.63
N ARG A 416 -0.24 18.51 -8.73
CA ARG A 416 1.06 19.19 -8.66
C ARG A 416 1.76 18.86 -7.35
N PHE A 417 3.04 18.54 -7.43
CA PHE A 417 3.93 18.31 -6.31
C PHE A 417 5.20 19.13 -6.47
N SER A 418 5.75 19.60 -5.35
CA SER A 418 7.11 20.15 -5.31
C SER A 418 8.03 19.15 -4.63
N PRO A 419 9.34 19.12 -4.87
CA PRO A 419 10.22 18.36 -3.97
C PRO A 419 10.05 18.91 -2.54
N LEU A 420 10.27 18.07 -1.53
CA LEU A 420 10.68 18.60 -0.24
C LEU A 420 12.00 19.36 -0.46
N PRO A 421 12.15 20.58 0.09
CA PRO A 421 13.43 21.27 0.00
C PRO A 421 14.51 20.40 0.64
N ASP A 422 15.77 20.55 0.22
CA ASP A 422 16.90 20.00 0.97
C ASP A 422 16.78 20.38 2.46
N VAL A 423 17.27 19.51 3.35
CA VAL A 423 17.16 19.73 4.80
C VAL A 423 18.12 20.84 5.24
N ASP A 424 17.75 22.09 4.96
CA ASP A 424 18.39 23.30 5.45
C ASP A 424 18.29 23.32 6.98
N LEU A 425 19.42 22.99 7.61
CA LEU A 425 19.65 23.14 9.04
C LEU A 425 20.26 24.52 9.26
N PRO A 426 19.47 25.55 9.63
CA PRO A 426 19.96 26.91 9.70
C PRO A 426 21.05 27.05 10.76
N ASP A 427 22.11 27.80 10.40
CA ASP A 427 23.26 28.14 11.26
C ASP A 427 22.80 28.45 12.70
N PRO A 428 23.23 27.65 13.71
CA PRO A 428 22.72 27.79 15.07
C PRO A 428 22.97 29.18 15.68
N GLU A 429 21.91 29.79 16.22
CA GLU A 429 22.03 31.07 16.92
C GLU A 429 23.02 30.96 18.10
N ALA A 430 23.81 32.01 18.33
CA ALA A 430 24.91 32.01 19.29
C ALA A 430 24.44 31.79 20.74
N GLY A 431 24.45 30.52 21.19
CA GLY A 431 23.98 30.08 22.51
C GLY A 431 22.70 29.23 22.48
N ALA A 432 22.16 28.92 21.30
CA ALA A 432 21.11 27.93 21.13
C ALA A 432 21.64 26.50 21.33
N PRO A 433 20.79 25.53 21.76
CA PRO A 433 21.15 24.13 21.77
C PRO A 433 21.53 23.67 20.36
N THR A 434 22.68 23.03 20.21
CA THR A 434 23.27 22.68 18.91
C THR A 434 23.65 21.20 18.89
N GLY A 435 23.38 20.51 17.78
CA GLY A 435 23.87 19.16 17.52
C GLY A 435 24.81 19.16 16.33
N THR A 436 25.93 18.44 16.42
CA THR A 436 26.87 18.22 15.30
C THR A 436 26.98 16.73 14.99
N VAL A 437 26.94 16.34 13.71
CA VAL A 437 27.01 14.93 13.31
C VAL A 437 28.41 14.36 13.54
N ASN A 438 28.53 13.33 14.39
CA ASN A 438 29.80 12.68 14.71
C ASN A 438 30.05 11.39 13.89
N ALA A 439 29.02 10.82 13.28
CA ALA A 439 29.09 9.58 12.51
C ALA A 439 29.86 9.77 11.18
N PRO A 440 30.88 8.94 10.86
CA PRO A 440 31.66 9.06 9.61
C PRO A 440 30.83 8.95 8.33
N ASP A 441 29.80 8.11 8.34
CA ASP A 441 28.92 7.84 7.20
C ASP A 441 27.66 8.75 7.20
N GLY A 442 27.64 9.79 8.05
CA GLY A 442 26.51 10.70 8.24
C GLY A 442 25.37 10.12 9.10
N VAL A 443 24.23 10.81 9.13
CA VAL A 443 23.01 10.39 9.84
C VAL A 443 21.76 10.71 9.04
N PHE A 444 20.85 9.75 8.92
CA PHE A 444 19.54 9.93 8.30
C PHE A 444 18.63 10.85 9.12
N LEU A 445 17.99 11.80 8.44
CA LEU A 445 17.00 12.72 9.01
C LEU A 445 15.60 12.20 8.67
N ARG A 446 14.70 12.16 9.66
CA ARG A 446 13.42 11.41 9.56
C ARG A 446 12.21 12.24 9.97
N THR A 447 11.02 11.80 9.54
CA THR A 447 9.73 12.41 9.94
C THR A 447 9.33 12.11 11.40
N GLY A 448 9.90 11.06 12.00
CA GLY A 448 9.65 10.66 13.39
C GLY A 448 10.84 9.95 14.05
N PRO A 449 10.80 9.74 15.38
CA PRO A 449 11.88 9.12 16.15
C PRO A 449 11.86 7.60 16.00
N GLY A 450 12.60 7.07 15.02
CA GLY A 450 12.76 5.63 14.81
C GLY A 450 13.08 5.24 13.38
N THR A 451 13.66 4.06 13.18
CA THR A 451 13.92 3.49 11.84
C THR A 451 12.64 3.17 11.06
N ASN A 452 11.50 3.07 11.76
CA ASN A 452 10.19 2.77 11.19
C ASN A 452 9.44 4.02 10.68
N PHE A 453 10.06 5.20 10.74
CA PHE A 453 9.57 6.44 10.12
C PHE A 453 10.38 6.72 8.83
N PRO A 454 9.73 7.24 7.75
CA PRO A 454 10.42 7.62 6.52
C PRO A 454 11.65 8.52 6.74
N SER A 455 12.63 8.35 5.86
CA SER A 455 13.79 9.23 5.75
C SER A 455 13.44 10.39 4.81
N VAL A 456 13.98 11.57 5.05
CA VAL A 456 13.71 12.77 4.23
C VAL A 456 14.99 13.55 3.90
N GLY A 457 16.14 12.89 4.05
CA GLY A 457 17.48 13.44 3.85
C GLY A 457 18.51 12.78 4.75
N ALA A 458 19.76 13.25 4.67
CA ALA A 458 20.84 12.88 5.57
C ALA A 458 21.76 14.08 5.80
N ALA A 459 22.31 14.20 7.02
CA ALA A 459 23.36 15.15 7.35
C ALA A 459 24.72 14.43 7.35
N ALA A 460 25.74 15.03 6.75
CA ALA A 460 27.09 14.51 6.63
C ALA A 460 27.91 14.70 7.93
N GLN A 461 29.05 14.04 8.05
CA GLN A 461 29.91 14.19 9.23
C GLN A 461 30.42 15.64 9.37
N GLY A 462 30.15 16.25 10.52
CA GLY A 462 30.51 17.64 10.81
C GLY A 462 29.42 18.68 10.53
N ASP A 463 28.31 18.30 9.88
CA ASP A 463 27.14 19.16 9.73
C ASP A 463 26.53 19.47 11.11
N SER A 464 25.95 20.66 11.26
CA SER A 464 25.38 21.12 12.54
C SER A 464 24.04 21.80 12.39
N GLY A 465 23.12 21.58 13.34
CA GLY A 465 21.81 22.21 13.37
C GLY A 465 21.31 22.54 14.77
N THR A 466 20.34 23.45 14.85
CA THR A 466 19.71 23.84 16.13
C THR A 466 18.82 22.71 16.64
N LEU A 467 19.05 22.28 17.89
CA LEU A 467 18.20 21.29 18.56
C LEU A 467 17.05 22.01 19.27
N ILE A 468 15.82 21.58 18.99
CA ILE A 468 14.59 22.21 19.48
C ILE A 468 13.72 21.27 20.33
N GLY A 469 14.14 20.01 20.50
CA GLY A 469 13.46 19.03 21.35
C GLY A 469 14.16 17.68 21.38
N ILE A 470 13.61 16.76 22.16
CA ILE A 470 14.08 15.37 22.29
C ILE A 470 12.87 14.42 22.40
N SER A 471 13.00 13.16 21.96
CA SER A 471 11.97 12.13 22.12
C SER A 471 11.75 11.71 23.59
N GLU A 472 10.60 11.11 23.87
CA GLU A 472 10.23 10.62 25.22
C GLU A 472 11.20 9.56 25.77
N ASP A 473 11.80 8.75 24.89
CA ASP A 473 12.84 7.74 25.21
C ASP A 473 14.28 8.30 25.22
N SER A 474 14.43 9.61 24.96
CA SER A 474 15.70 10.32 24.79
C SER A 474 16.64 9.75 23.71
N GLN A 475 16.15 8.90 22.81
CA GLN A 475 16.97 8.30 21.73
C GLN A 475 17.12 9.21 20.50
N TRP A 476 16.24 10.20 20.29
CA TRP A 476 16.22 11.03 19.09
C TRP A 476 16.14 12.51 19.45
N PHE A 477 16.95 13.33 18.78
CA PHE A 477 16.82 14.78 18.83
C PHE A 477 15.86 15.28 17.76
N VAL A 478 15.09 16.31 18.10
CA VAL A 478 14.34 17.13 17.15
C VAL A 478 15.23 18.28 16.72
N VAL A 479 15.54 18.34 15.42
CA VAL A 479 16.38 19.38 14.81
C VAL A 479 15.48 20.37 14.07
N GLN A 480 15.78 21.66 14.16
CA GLN A 480 15.08 22.70 13.42
C GLN A 480 15.38 22.58 11.93
N ALA A 481 14.32 22.51 11.12
CA ALA A 481 14.38 22.45 9.66
C ALA A 481 13.19 23.27 9.11
N PRO A 482 13.36 24.59 8.84
CA PRO A 482 12.24 25.49 8.60
C PRO A 482 11.35 25.15 7.39
N GLY A 483 11.88 24.42 6.40
CA GLY A 483 11.14 23.95 5.21
C GLY A 483 10.33 22.66 5.42
N PHE A 484 10.37 22.05 6.61
CA PHE A 484 9.82 20.71 6.88
C PHE A 484 8.51 20.72 7.69
N PRO A 485 7.75 19.61 7.71
CA PRO A 485 6.51 19.52 8.49
C PRO A 485 6.74 19.86 9.97
N ASN A 486 5.95 20.78 10.53
CA ASN A 486 6.15 21.34 11.88
C ASN A 486 7.50 22.07 12.09
N GLY A 487 8.20 22.47 11.03
CA GLY A 487 9.50 23.17 11.07
C GLY A 487 10.67 22.33 11.60
N ARG A 488 10.59 20.99 11.47
CA ARG A 488 11.49 20.07 12.17
C ARG A 488 11.71 18.73 11.46
N VAL A 489 12.85 18.11 11.76
CA VAL A 489 13.18 16.70 11.46
C VAL A 489 13.72 15.99 12.70
N TRP A 490 13.85 14.67 12.65
CA TRP A 490 14.40 13.85 13.73
C TRP A 490 15.75 13.25 13.34
N ALA A 491 16.73 13.32 14.25
CA ALA A 491 18.06 12.72 14.08
C ALA A 491 18.39 11.77 15.25
N PHE A 492 19.05 10.65 14.98
CA PHE A 492 19.32 9.63 15.98
C PHE A 492 20.43 10.08 16.95
N ALA A 493 20.12 10.24 18.23
CA ALA A 493 20.94 11.01 19.18
C ALA A 493 22.33 10.41 19.43
N GLN A 494 22.51 9.09 19.26
CA GLN A 494 23.83 8.44 19.40
C GLN A 494 24.88 8.93 18.37
N PHE A 495 24.43 9.55 17.27
CA PHE A 495 25.28 10.07 16.20
C PHE A 495 25.45 11.61 16.22
N ILE A 496 24.96 12.26 17.28
CA ILE A 496 24.93 13.72 17.42
C ILE A 496 25.70 14.15 18.68
N ASP A 497 26.81 14.86 18.49
CA ASP A 497 27.50 15.58 19.56
C ASP A 497 26.69 16.83 19.93
N ALA A 498 25.90 16.73 21.00
CA ALA A 498 25.00 17.78 21.46
C ALA A 498 25.65 18.74 22.48
N THR A 499 25.43 20.05 22.29
CA THR A 499 25.92 21.15 23.14
C THR A 499 24.77 22.05 23.57
N GLY A 500 24.66 22.36 24.87
CA GLY A 500 23.56 23.21 25.40
C GLY A 500 22.18 22.52 25.43
N ALA A 501 22.16 21.20 25.26
CA ALA A 501 20.95 20.39 25.12
C ALA A 501 20.31 19.95 26.47
N GLU A 502 20.81 20.43 27.61
CA GLU A 502 20.46 19.91 28.94
C GLU A 502 19.02 20.24 29.38
N ASN A 503 18.31 21.07 28.62
CA ASN A 503 16.95 21.54 28.92
C ASN A 503 16.04 21.51 27.67
N LEU A 504 16.31 20.64 26.70
CA LEU A 504 15.43 20.47 25.53
C LEU A 504 14.01 20.02 25.96
N PRO A 505 12.94 20.55 25.34
CA PRO A 505 11.60 20.09 25.62
C PRO A 505 11.40 18.67 25.06
N VAL A 506 10.69 17.83 25.82
CA VAL A 506 10.25 16.53 25.31
C VAL A 506 9.15 16.74 24.28
N VAL A 507 9.32 16.18 23.10
CA VAL A 507 8.37 16.23 21.98
C VAL A 507 7.73 14.84 21.84
N PRO A 508 6.39 14.74 21.90
CA PRO A 508 5.70 13.47 21.73
C PRO A 508 6.00 12.82 20.38
N THR A 509 6.18 11.50 20.40
CA THR A 509 6.38 10.68 19.20
C THR A 509 5.11 10.66 18.34
N PRO A 510 5.17 11.02 17.04
CA PRO A 510 4.03 10.82 16.13
C PRO A 510 3.69 9.32 15.99
N PRO A 511 2.43 8.96 15.69
CA PRO A 511 2.03 7.55 15.59
C PRO A 511 2.77 6.83 14.46
N LEU A 512 3.18 5.58 14.72
CA LEU A 512 3.80 4.70 13.74
C LEU A 512 2.78 4.12 12.75
N PRO A 513 3.13 3.94 11.47
CA PRO A 513 2.25 3.27 10.52
C PRO A 513 2.14 1.75 10.77
N SER A 514 1.06 1.17 10.24
CA SER A 514 0.71 -0.25 10.29
C SER A 514 1.04 -0.91 8.95
N SER A 515 1.88 -1.94 8.97
CA SER A 515 2.22 -2.76 7.80
C SER A 515 1.99 -4.23 8.10
N LEU A 516 1.67 -5.02 7.07
CA LEU A 516 1.56 -6.47 7.14
C LEU A 516 2.89 -7.11 7.61
N ILE A 517 4.00 -6.58 7.11
CA ILE A 517 5.36 -7.14 7.22
C ILE A 517 6.09 -6.61 8.47
N GLY A 518 6.99 -7.42 9.03
CA GLY A 518 7.91 -7.00 10.10
C GLY A 518 7.28 -6.92 11.50
N ARG A 519 6.07 -7.48 11.68
CA ARG A 519 5.38 -7.61 12.98
C ARG A 519 4.67 -8.95 13.08
N THR A 520 4.63 -9.51 14.28
CA THR A 520 3.89 -10.74 14.59
C THR A 520 2.40 -10.46 14.82
N TRP A 521 1.55 -11.20 14.11
CA TRP A 521 0.10 -11.10 14.21
C TRP A 521 -0.50 -12.30 14.93
N LEU A 522 -1.28 -12.06 15.97
CA LEU A 522 -1.88 -13.07 16.86
C LEU A 522 -3.39 -13.20 16.54
N TRP A 523 -3.85 -14.39 16.16
CA TRP A 523 -5.26 -14.64 15.83
C TRP A 523 -6.13 -14.59 17.08
N ARG A 524 -7.15 -13.72 17.09
CA ARG A 524 -8.08 -13.46 18.20
C ARG A 524 -9.38 -14.25 18.09
N GLY A 525 -9.73 -14.67 16.87
CA GLY A 525 -11.00 -15.29 16.55
C GLY A 525 -11.44 -15.01 15.12
N THR A 526 -12.57 -15.58 14.73
CA THR A 526 -13.16 -15.39 13.40
C THR A 526 -14.67 -15.21 13.52
N THR A 527 -15.20 -14.15 12.93
CA THR A 527 -16.65 -13.94 12.81
C THR A 527 -17.13 -14.58 11.52
N THR A 528 -17.91 -15.65 11.61
CA THR A 528 -18.55 -16.31 10.47
C THR A 528 -20.02 -15.85 10.34
N PRO A 529 -20.72 -16.13 9.22
CA PRO A 529 -22.15 -15.85 9.08
C PRO A 529 -23.09 -16.58 10.08
N VAL A 530 -22.58 -17.54 10.86
CA VAL A 530 -23.37 -18.39 11.77
C VAL A 530 -22.89 -18.38 13.22
N GLU A 531 -21.59 -18.16 13.47
CA GLU A 531 -21.00 -18.13 14.82
C GLU A 531 -19.71 -17.30 14.91
N GLU A 532 -19.37 -16.84 16.11
CA GLU A 532 -18.09 -16.21 16.43
C GLU A 532 -17.15 -17.25 17.06
N ILE A 533 -16.10 -17.62 16.33
CA ILE A 533 -15.07 -18.56 16.77
C ILE A 533 -14.08 -17.78 17.64
N HIS A 534 -14.06 -18.02 18.95
CA HIS A 534 -13.12 -17.37 19.86
C HIS A 534 -11.81 -18.16 20.00
N VAL A 535 -10.67 -17.46 20.02
CA VAL A 535 -9.35 -18.05 20.32
C VAL A 535 -9.00 -17.78 21.78
N ALA A 536 -8.96 -18.84 22.59
CA ALA A 536 -8.76 -18.73 24.04
C ALA A 536 -7.34 -18.27 24.44
N ASP A 537 -6.34 -18.56 23.60
CA ASP A 537 -4.96 -18.06 23.74
C ASP A 537 -4.39 -17.67 22.37
N PRO A 538 -4.47 -16.38 21.99
CA PRO A 538 -3.93 -15.86 20.74
C PRO A 538 -2.42 -16.07 20.57
N THR A 539 -1.66 -16.28 21.65
CA THR A 539 -0.21 -16.48 21.56
C THR A 539 0.16 -17.86 21.00
N ARG A 540 -0.79 -18.79 20.95
CA ARG A 540 -0.66 -20.09 20.28
C ARG A 540 -0.80 -19.99 18.75
N TYR A 541 -1.45 -18.95 18.23
CA TYR A 541 -1.83 -18.85 16.82
C TYR A 541 -1.27 -17.57 16.19
N THR A 542 -0.09 -17.65 15.57
CA THR A 542 0.61 -16.48 15.03
C THR A 542 0.98 -16.61 13.57
N ILE A 543 1.06 -15.49 12.87
CA ILE A 543 1.62 -15.36 11.53
C ILE A 543 2.58 -14.17 11.46
N ASP A 544 3.76 -14.39 10.89
CA ASP A 544 4.81 -13.41 10.63
C ASP A 544 5.00 -13.33 9.11
N PHE A 545 4.66 -12.19 8.49
CA PHE A 545 4.85 -11.96 7.05
C PHE A 545 6.24 -11.37 6.77
N LEU A 546 6.95 -11.95 5.80
CA LEU A 546 8.33 -11.59 5.42
C LEU A 546 8.37 -10.99 4.01
N ALA A 547 9.27 -10.04 3.79
CA ALA A 547 9.39 -9.30 2.53
C ALA A 547 9.84 -10.14 1.31
N ASP A 548 10.14 -11.43 1.49
CA ASP A 548 10.48 -12.39 0.43
C ASP A 548 9.27 -13.17 -0.12
N GLY A 549 8.05 -12.78 0.26
CA GLY A 549 6.81 -13.48 -0.12
C GLY A 549 6.56 -14.77 0.68
N THR A 550 7.27 -14.98 1.79
CA THR A 550 7.03 -16.11 2.70
C THR A 550 6.41 -15.65 4.02
N ALA A 551 5.63 -16.54 4.65
CA ALA A 551 5.06 -16.29 5.97
C ALA A 551 5.36 -17.46 6.92
N ALA A 552 5.87 -17.14 8.10
CA ALA A 552 6.09 -18.11 9.16
C ALA A 552 4.84 -18.18 10.05
N ILE A 553 4.23 -19.35 10.14
CA ILE A 553 2.99 -19.57 10.89
C ILE A 553 3.27 -20.49 12.08
N LYS A 554 2.79 -20.10 13.26
CA LYS A 554 2.63 -20.95 14.43
C LYS A 554 1.16 -21.35 14.55
N ALA A 555 0.86 -22.62 14.34
CA ALA A 555 -0.45 -23.20 14.57
C ALA A 555 -0.40 -24.08 15.83
N ASP A 556 -0.55 -23.42 16.98
CA ASP A 556 -0.40 -23.99 18.32
C ASP A 556 0.98 -24.64 18.57
N CYS A 557 1.02 -25.97 18.55
CA CYS A 557 2.25 -26.74 18.74
C CYS A 557 3.02 -26.93 17.42
N ASN A 558 2.38 -26.65 16.28
CA ASN A 558 2.95 -26.87 14.96
C ASN A 558 3.47 -25.57 14.33
N ARG A 559 4.50 -25.70 13.49
CA ARG A 559 5.04 -24.62 12.66
C ARG A 559 4.83 -24.96 11.19
N VAL A 560 4.43 -23.96 10.41
CA VAL A 560 4.21 -24.06 8.96
C VAL A 560 4.95 -22.91 8.29
N VAL A 561 5.61 -23.19 7.17
CA VAL A 561 6.08 -22.13 6.26
C VAL A 561 5.07 -22.04 5.13
N ALA A 562 4.51 -20.86 4.90
CA ALA A 562 3.63 -20.57 3.78
C ALA A 562 4.34 -19.68 2.74
N ALA A 563 3.92 -19.78 1.48
CA ALA A 563 4.07 -18.68 0.55
C ALA A 563 2.84 -17.77 0.67
N TYR A 564 2.99 -16.47 0.43
CA TYR A 564 1.87 -15.56 0.31
C TYR A 564 2.10 -14.56 -0.83
N THR A 565 1.01 -14.07 -1.40
CA THR A 565 1.00 -12.96 -2.36
C THR A 565 -0.06 -11.96 -1.95
N THR A 566 0.17 -10.68 -2.27
CA THR A 566 -0.77 -9.59 -2.03
C THR A 566 -0.88 -8.72 -3.26
N ASP A 567 -2.11 -8.33 -3.62
CA ASP A 567 -2.40 -7.38 -4.69
C ASP A 567 -3.45 -6.38 -4.20
N GLY A 568 -3.04 -5.15 -3.91
CA GLY A 568 -3.83 -4.20 -3.13
C GLY A 568 -4.26 -4.79 -1.78
N GLN A 569 -5.57 -4.94 -1.59
CA GLN A 569 -6.17 -5.62 -0.43
C GLN A 569 -6.39 -7.13 -0.63
N SER A 570 -6.20 -7.67 -1.84
CA SER A 570 -6.22 -9.11 -2.08
C SER A 570 -5.05 -9.77 -1.38
N ILE A 571 -5.28 -10.94 -0.77
CA ILE A 571 -4.21 -11.76 -0.19
C ILE A 571 -4.50 -13.24 -0.43
N THR A 572 -3.52 -13.95 -0.99
CA THR A 572 -3.52 -15.41 -1.05
C THR A 572 -2.43 -15.94 -0.13
N ILE A 573 -2.77 -16.87 0.76
CA ILE A 573 -1.81 -17.57 1.62
C ILE A 573 -1.86 -19.05 1.26
N THR A 574 -0.71 -19.63 0.90
CA THR A 574 -0.57 -21.06 0.58
C THR A 574 0.27 -21.74 1.67
N PRO A 575 -0.36 -22.38 2.68
CA PRO A 575 0.35 -23.16 3.69
C PRO A 575 1.15 -24.30 3.06
N GLY A 576 2.48 -24.27 3.26
CA GLY A 576 3.40 -25.30 2.82
C GLY A 576 3.59 -26.40 3.87
N PRO A 577 4.79 -27.01 3.96
CA PRO A 577 5.05 -28.09 4.90
C PRO A 577 4.83 -27.69 6.36
N SER A 578 3.95 -28.44 7.04
CA SER A 578 3.69 -28.33 8.48
C SER A 578 4.48 -29.39 9.26
N THR A 579 4.90 -29.07 10.48
CA THR A 579 5.32 -30.10 11.44
C THR A 579 4.13 -30.99 11.82
N MET A 580 4.38 -32.27 12.08
CA MET A 580 3.34 -33.23 12.46
C MET A 580 3.38 -33.56 13.96
N ALA A 581 3.38 -32.54 14.83
CA ALA A 581 3.21 -32.74 16.26
C ALA A 581 1.70 -32.87 16.59
N ALA A 582 1.37 -33.77 17.52
CA ALA A 582 0.02 -33.92 18.03
C ALA A 582 -0.25 -32.83 19.07
N CYS A 583 -1.00 -31.80 18.69
CA CYS A 583 -1.33 -30.69 19.59
C CYS A 583 -2.36 -31.11 20.67
N PRO A 584 -2.48 -30.34 21.76
CA PRO A 584 -3.51 -30.52 22.79
C PRO A 584 -4.94 -30.63 22.24
N ALA A 585 -5.84 -31.26 23.01
CA ALA A 585 -7.21 -31.54 22.57
C ALA A 585 -8.14 -30.31 22.44
N ASP A 586 -7.69 -29.13 22.91
CA ASP A 586 -8.34 -27.83 22.72
C ASP A 586 -7.81 -27.07 21.49
N SER A 587 -6.87 -27.67 20.74
CA SER A 587 -6.17 -26.98 19.67
C SER A 587 -7.07 -26.64 18.48
N GLN A 588 -7.00 -25.38 18.06
CA GLN A 588 -7.61 -24.84 16.84
C GLN A 588 -6.62 -24.84 15.65
N ALA A 589 -5.52 -25.61 15.70
CA ALA A 589 -4.43 -25.54 14.72
C ALA A 589 -4.87 -25.83 13.27
N ASP A 590 -5.58 -26.93 13.04
CA ASP A 590 -6.08 -27.30 11.71
C ASP A 590 -7.09 -26.24 11.18
N LEU A 591 -7.94 -25.74 12.08
CA LEU A 591 -8.92 -24.69 11.79
C LEU A 591 -8.23 -23.37 11.39
N PHE A 592 -7.16 -22.98 12.10
CA PHE A 592 -6.38 -21.79 11.80
C PHE A 592 -5.71 -21.87 10.42
N ILE A 593 -5.08 -23.00 10.11
CA ILE A 593 -4.41 -23.22 8.81
C ILE A 593 -5.41 -23.28 7.66
N VAL A 594 -6.58 -23.93 7.83
CA VAL A 594 -7.62 -23.96 6.80
C VAL A 594 -8.17 -22.56 6.53
N GLN A 595 -8.41 -21.75 7.57
CA GLN A 595 -8.92 -20.38 7.38
C GLN A 595 -7.88 -19.47 6.70
N LEU A 596 -6.59 -19.59 7.06
CA LEU A 596 -5.51 -18.92 6.33
C LEU A 596 -5.46 -19.35 4.86
N SER A 597 -5.65 -20.64 4.53
CA SER A 597 -5.71 -21.09 3.13
C SER A 597 -6.96 -20.64 2.35
N ASN A 598 -7.97 -20.11 3.04
CA ASN A 598 -9.16 -19.50 2.44
C ASN A 598 -9.09 -17.96 2.42
N ALA A 599 -7.97 -17.36 2.85
CA ALA A 599 -7.76 -15.92 2.82
C ALA A 599 -8.01 -15.37 1.41
N ALA A 600 -8.68 -14.22 1.33
CA ALA A 600 -9.00 -13.56 0.07
C ALA A 600 -8.74 -12.06 0.13
N ILE A 601 -9.14 -11.37 1.21
CA ILE A 601 -8.97 -9.91 1.37
C ILE A 601 -8.42 -9.63 2.77
N TYR A 602 -7.52 -8.65 2.93
CA TYR A 602 -7.07 -8.15 4.23
C TYR A 602 -7.23 -6.63 4.37
N PHE A 603 -7.44 -6.19 5.60
CA PHE A 603 -7.48 -4.78 5.98
C PHE A 603 -7.07 -4.59 7.44
N PHE A 604 -6.80 -3.36 7.86
CA PHE A 604 -6.50 -3.02 9.25
C PHE A 604 -7.64 -2.18 9.83
N GLN A 605 -7.91 -2.31 11.14
CA GLN A 605 -8.74 -1.35 11.88
C GLN A 605 -8.09 -1.07 13.24
N GLY A 606 -7.64 0.17 13.44
CA GLY A 606 -6.83 0.53 14.61
C GLY A 606 -5.51 -0.26 14.64
N ASN A 607 -5.32 -1.10 15.67
CA ASN A 607 -4.10 -1.90 15.87
C ASN A 607 -4.29 -3.39 15.54
N ASP A 608 -5.43 -3.74 14.92
CA ASP A 608 -5.82 -5.10 14.54
C ASP A 608 -5.81 -5.25 13.01
N MET A 609 -5.41 -6.42 12.53
CA MET A 609 -5.55 -6.84 11.12
C MET A 609 -6.74 -7.79 11.02
N PHE A 610 -7.46 -7.73 9.90
CA PHE A 610 -8.57 -8.61 9.58
C PHE A 610 -8.27 -9.29 8.23
N ILE A 611 -8.67 -10.55 8.10
CA ILE A 611 -8.59 -11.29 6.83
C ILE A 611 -9.98 -11.88 6.55
N ASP A 612 -10.65 -11.36 5.53
CA ASP A 612 -11.87 -11.96 4.98
C ASP A 612 -11.53 -13.18 4.13
N GLN A 613 -12.30 -14.24 4.33
CA GLN A 613 -12.15 -15.50 3.60
C GLN A 613 -13.12 -15.60 2.42
N ALA A 614 -12.67 -16.29 1.38
CA ALA A 614 -13.41 -16.52 0.14
C ALA A 614 -14.84 -17.07 0.38
N SER A 615 -15.74 -16.76 -0.55
CA SER A 615 -17.18 -17.12 -0.48
C SER A 615 -17.90 -16.64 0.78
N SER A 616 -17.45 -15.52 1.37
CA SER A 616 -17.99 -14.94 2.62
C SER A 616 -18.01 -15.91 3.81
N SER A 617 -17.03 -16.80 3.88
CA SER A 617 -16.98 -17.87 4.89
C SER A 617 -16.62 -17.36 6.30
N GLY A 618 -15.95 -16.21 6.41
CA GLY A 618 -15.82 -15.45 7.67
C GLY A 618 -14.61 -14.51 7.71
N THR A 619 -14.68 -13.50 8.58
CA THR A 619 -13.60 -12.55 8.85
C THR A 619 -12.74 -13.04 10.00
N MET A 620 -11.50 -13.44 9.72
CA MET A 620 -10.48 -13.66 10.75
C MET A 620 -10.06 -12.31 11.34
N ARG A 621 -9.86 -12.24 12.66
CA ARG A 621 -9.32 -11.07 13.35
C ARG A 621 -8.00 -11.41 14.01
N PHE A 622 -7.01 -10.56 13.79
CA PHE A 622 -5.66 -10.63 14.35
C PHE A 622 -5.35 -9.35 15.12
N THR A 623 -4.39 -9.41 16.02
CA THR A 623 -3.87 -8.24 16.75
C THR A 623 -2.35 -8.32 16.84
N THR A 624 -1.67 -7.19 17.02
CA THR A 624 -0.26 -7.23 17.45
C THR A 624 -0.16 -7.52 18.95
N ALA A 625 1.01 -7.89 19.47
CA ALA A 625 1.22 -8.05 20.92
C ALA A 625 0.84 -6.78 21.73
N ALA A 626 0.88 -5.59 21.11
CA ALA A 626 0.46 -4.32 21.70
C ALA A 626 -1.06 -4.02 21.59
N GLY A 627 -1.83 -4.77 20.80
CA GLY A 627 -3.29 -4.66 20.67
C GLY A 627 -4.08 -5.63 21.56
N LEU A 628 -3.39 -6.50 22.31
CA LEU A 628 -4.02 -7.24 23.42
C LEU A 628 -4.47 -6.24 24.51
N PRO A 629 -5.74 -6.27 24.96
CA PRO A 629 -6.23 -5.34 25.97
C PRO A 629 -5.49 -5.56 27.30
N ALA A 630 -4.76 -4.53 27.75
CA ALA A 630 -3.69 -4.68 28.73
C ALA A 630 -4.16 -5.18 30.12
N PRO A 631 -3.67 -6.36 30.59
CA PRO A 631 -3.56 -6.64 32.01
C PRO A 631 -2.37 -5.82 32.56
N SER A 632 -2.66 -4.66 33.13
CA SER A 632 -1.65 -3.76 33.70
C SER A 632 -1.12 -4.28 35.06
N PRO A 633 0.19 -4.14 35.39
CA PRO A 633 1.38 -4.11 34.51
C PRO A 633 2.61 -4.92 35.08
N ALA A 634 3.71 -5.12 34.31
CA ALA A 634 5.09 -5.18 34.87
C ALA A 634 6.31 -5.16 33.85
N PRO A 635 7.52 -4.70 34.27
CA PRO A 635 8.69 -4.19 33.50
C PRO A 635 9.32 -4.78 32.21
N GLU A 636 9.48 -4.04 31.09
CA GLU A 636 10.44 -4.08 29.91
C GLU A 636 10.44 -5.24 28.85
N THR A 637 11.44 -5.90 28.18
CA THR A 637 12.91 -5.86 27.82
C THR A 637 13.14 -6.64 26.48
N THR A 638 14.29 -6.78 25.73
CA THR A 638 15.71 -6.30 25.70
C THR A 638 16.94 -7.20 26.09
N GLY A 639 17.15 -8.41 25.51
CA GLY A 639 18.30 -9.34 25.78
C GLY A 639 19.74 -8.86 25.40
N PRO A 640 20.82 -9.66 25.58
CA PRO A 640 20.90 -11.08 25.22
C PRO A 640 21.48 -12.02 26.30
N GLY A 641 20.66 -12.94 26.82
CA GLY A 641 21.09 -13.96 27.78
C GLY A 641 20.20 -15.21 27.84
N ASP A 642 19.30 -15.38 26.87
CA ASP A 642 17.97 -15.95 27.11
C ASP A 642 17.87 -17.47 26.95
N LEU A 643 18.67 -18.19 27.75
CA LEU A 643 18.32 -19.53 28.21
C LEU A 643 17.99 -19.43 29.72
N PRO A 644 16.74 -19.66 30.14
CA PRO A 644 16.32 -19.34 31.51
C PRO A 644 16.98 -20.26 32.54
N PHE A 645 17.48 -19.68 33.62
CA PHE A 645 18.10 -20.41 34.72
C PHE A 645 17.08 -21.34 35.37
N ARG A 646 17.45 -22.61 35.58
CA ARG A 646 16.59 -23.59 36.25
C ARG A 646 16.82 -23.51 37.76
N VAL A 647 15.75 -23.34 38.52
CA VAL A 647 15.80 -23.36 40.00
C VAL A 647 15.74 -24.81 40.46
N VAL A 648 16.74 -25.24 41.23
CA VAL A 648 16.87 -26.63 41.69
C VAL A 648 16.48 -26.82 43.16
N SER A 649 16.58 -25.76 43.97
CA SER A 649 16.16 -25.74 45.37
C SER A 649 15.97 -24.32 45.86
N PHE A 650 15.09 -24.11 46.84
CA PHE A 650 15.00 -22.84 47.57
C PHE A 650 14.54 -23.06 49.02
N GLY A 651 14.78 -22.08 49.88
CA GLY A 651 14.37 -22.11 51.29
C GLY A 651 15.36 -21.41 52.22
N PRO A 652 15.23 -21.60 53.55
CA PRO A 652 16.13 -21.00 54.53
C PRO A 652 17.60 -21.34 54.28
N ALA A 653 18.50 -20.41 54.57
CA ALA A 653 19.92 -20.56 54.24
C ALA A 653 20.57 -21.75 54.98
N GLY A 654 21.07 -22.73 54.23
CA GLY A 654 21.61 -23.99 54.75
C GLY A 654 20.56 -25.08 55.00
N ALA A 655 19.31 -24.84 54.63
CA ALA A 655 18.19 -25.77 54.74
C ALA A 655 17.20 -25.62 53.55
N GLN A 656 17.71 -25.30 52.36
CA GLN A 656 16.91 -25.25 51.13
C GLN A 656 16.31 -26.62 50.78
N THR A 657 15.03 -26.64 50.41
CA THR A 657 14.34 -27.82 49.90
C THR A 657 14.49 -27.89 48.38
N PRO A 658 14.72 -29.07 47.77
CA PRO A 658 14.56 -29.24 46.32
C PRO A 658 13.16 -28.83 45.85
N ILE A 659 13.01 -28.46 44.58
CA ILE A 659 11.67 -28.35 43.98
C ILE A 659 10.97 -29.72 43.95
N ILE A 660 9.64 -29.72 43.95
CA ILE A 660 8.81 -30.93 43.95
C ILE A 660 9.09 -31.75 42.68
N ASP A 661 9.34 -33.06 42.83
CA ASP A 661 9.59 -33.97 41.71
C ASP A 661 8.44 -33.90 40.69
N GLY A 662 8.80 -33.68 39.42
CA GLY A 662 7.84 -33.50 38.32
C GLY A 662 7.38 -32.05 38.10
N THR A 663 7.77 -31.10 38.96
CA THR A 663 7.65 -29.66 38.67
C THR A 663 8.93 -29.12 38.02
N GLU A 664 8.81 -27.97 37.35
CA GLU A 664 9.93 -27.19 36.85
C GLU A 664 9.76 -25.74 37.29
N ILE A 665 10.85 -25.08 37.67
CA ILE A 665 10.88 -23.64 37.96
C ILE A 665 12.03 -23.02 37.16
N SER A 666 11.75 -21.94 36.44
CA SER A 666 12.70 -21.26 35.57
C SER A 666 12.65 -19.75 35.75
N VAL A 667 13.79 -19.07 35.57
CA VAL A 667 13.91 -17.61 35.69
C VAL A 667 14.84 -17.06 34.61
N ALA A 668 14.30 -16.16 33.78
CA ALA A 668 15.08 -15.25 32.96
C ALA A 668 15.27 -13.92 33.70
N PHE A 669 16.50 -13.41 33.72
CA PHE A 669 16.83 -12.08 34.24
C PHE A 669 17.33 -11.24 33.09
N ASP A 670 16.64 -10.14 32.78
CA ASP A 670 17.05 -9.25 31.70
C ASP A 670 17.36 -7.87 32.28
N GLN A 671 18.65 -7.55 32.25
CA GLN A 671 19.22 -6.36 32.88
C GLN A 671 19.17 -5.13 31.97
N ALA A 672 18.92 -5.27 30.65
CA ALA A 672 19.02 -4.14 29.72
C ALA A 672 17.77 -3.24 29.73
N GLY A 673 16.69 -3.69 30.38
CA GLY A 673 15.55 -2.84 30.77
C GLY A 673 14.87 -3.24 32.09
N GLY A 674 15.18 -4.40 32.70
CA GLY A 674 14.66 -4.76 34.02
C GLY A 674 13.40 -5.64 34.04
N ARG A 675 13.24 -6.60 33.12
CA ARG A 675 12.36 -7.78 33.31
C ARG A 675 13.07 -8.72 34.30
N VAL A 676 12.28 -9.32 35.17
CA VAL A 676 12.49 -10.72 35.56
C VAL A 676 11.23 -11.49 35.20
N SER A 677 11.37 -12.63 34.55
CA SER A 677 10.24 -13.45 34.08
C SER A 677 10.57 -14.94 34.18
N GLY A 678 9.56 -15.80 34.04
CA GLY A 678 9.79 -17.24 34.05
C GLY A 678 8.55 -18.06 34.35
N PHE A 679 8.77 -19.26 34.88
CA PHE A 679 7.74 -20.21 35.26
C PHE A 679 7.94 -20.64 36.72
N SER A 680 6.90 -20.55 37.55
CA SER A 680 6.98 -20.72 39.01
C SER A 680 6.51 -22.09 39.52
N GLY A 681 6.17 -23.01 38.63
CA GLY A 681 5.77 -24.38 38.94
C GLY A 681 4.39 -24.74 38.42
N CYS A 682 3.46 -23.79 38.42
CA CYS A 682 2.14 -23.91 37.76
C CYS A 682 1.90 -22.80 36.73
N ASN A 683 2.33 -21.58 37.05
CA ASN A 683 2.06 -20.38 36.29
C ASN A 683 3.32 -19.75 35.67
N SER A 684 3.13 -18.97 34.62
CA SER A 684 4.14 -18.04 34.14
C SER A 684 4.04 -16.73 34.92
N PHE A 685 5.19 -16.13 35.23
CA PHE A 685 5.29 -14.91 36.02
C PHE A 685 6.21 -13.88 35.36
N PHE A 686 6.00 -12.62 35.71
CA PHE A 686 6.76 -11.47 35.23
C PHE A 686 6.77 -10.35 36.30
N GLY A 687 7.88 -9.63 36.43
CA GLY A 687 8.06 -8.58 37.43
C GLY A 687 9.24 -7.67 37.09
N GLU A 688 9.38 -6.59 37.87
CA GLU A 688 10.47 -5.63 37.72
C GLU A 688 11.78 -6.14 38.36
N LEU A 689 12.92 -5.90 37.73
CA LEU A 689 14.26 -6.21 38.21
C LEU A 689 15.03 -4.89 38.45
N ARG A 690 15.28 -4.54 39.72
CA ARG A 690 15.93 -3.27 40.10
C ARG A 690 17.39 -3.49 40.48
N THR A 691 18.29 -2.85 39.74
CA THR A 691 19.75 -3.02 39.82
C THR A 691 20.47 -1.67 39.85
N GLN A 692 20.38 -0.93 40.95
CA GLN A 692 21.03 0.39 41.08
C GLN A 692 21.70 0.60 42.44
N SER A 693 22.83 1.31 42.44
CA SER A 693 23.45 1.92 43.64
C SER A 693 23.73 0.98 44.83
N GLY A 694 23.93 -0.32 44.58
CA GLY A 694 24.16 -1.32 45.62
C GLY A 694 22.90 -1.94 46.24
N ALA A 695 21.71 -1.62 45.70
CA ALA A 695 20.47 -2.32 45.98
C ALA A 695 20.12 -3.28 44.83
N PHE A 696 19.75 -4.51 45.19
CA PHE A 696 19.18 -5.52 44.30
C PHE A 696 17.82 -5.93 44.86
N GLY A 697 16.80 -6.02 44.02
CA GLY A 697 15.46 -6.45 44.42
C GLY A 697 14.55 -6.67 43.22
N MET A 698 13.53 -7.51 43.39
CA MET A 698 12.67 -7.97 42.31
C MET A 698 11.18 -7.91 42.67
N GLY A 699 10.33 -7.78 41.65
CA GLY A 699 8.89 -7.67 41.80
C GLY A 699 8.38 -6.24 42.06
N PRO A 700 7.07 -6.02 42.30
CA PRO A 700 6.03 -7.05 42.44
C PRO A 700 5.85 -7.87 41.16
N PHE A 701 5.36 -9.10 41.31
CA PHE A 701 5.14 -9.99 40.18
C PHE A 701 3.67 -10.04 39.78
N GLY A 702 3.42 -9.93 38.48
CA GLY A 702 2.26 -10.55 37.85
C GLY A 702 2.51 -12.04 37.67
N SER A 703 1.45 -12.83 37.76
CA SER A 703 1.44 -14.27 37.51
C SER A 703 0.15 -14.62 36.79
N THR A 704 0.16 -15.62 35.92
CA THR A 704 -1.10 -16.26 35.49
C THR A 704 -1.80 -16.89 36.68
N MET A 705 -3.10 -17.17 36.55
CA MET A 705 -3.95 -17.72 37.62
C MET A 705 -4.50 -19.12 37.27
N MET A 706 -3.68 -19.95 36.62
CA MET A 706 -3.92 -21.38 36.48
C MET A 706 -3.86 -22.05 37.85
N PHE A 707 -4.68 -23.08 38.05
CA PHE A 707 -4.66 -23.92 39.25
C PHE A 707 -4.21 -25.33 38.88
N CYS A 708 -3.06 -25.74 39.40
CA CYS A 708 -2.51 -27.08 39.20
C CYS A 708 -2.78 -27.93 40.45
N ALA A 709 -3.58 -28.98 40.29
CA ALA A 709 -3.93 -29.89 41.38
C ALA A 709 -2.85 -30.96 41.64
N GLU A 710 -2.00 -31.22 40.64
CA GLU A 710 -0.91 -32.20 40.68
C GLU A 710 0.36 -31.55 40.09
N PRO A 711 1.57 -31.82 40.62
CA PRO A 711 1.85 -32.55 41.87
C PRO A 711 1.29 -31.85 43.12
N GLU A 712 0.97 -32.63 44.16
CA GLU A 712 0.47 -32.08 45.44
C GLU A 712 1.49 -31.09 46.04
N GLY A 713 1.04 -29.88 46.37
CA GLY A 713 1.89 -28.80 46.89
C GLY A 713 2.48 -27.85 45.85
N VAL A 714 2.20 -28.00 44.55
CA VAL A 714 2.76 -27.13 43.50
C VAL A 714 2.32 -25.66 43.62
N MET A 715 1.08 -25.40 44.06
CA MET A 715 0.58 -24.02 44.27
C MET A 715 1.24 -23.37 45.50
N GLU A 716 1.46 -24.13 46.57
CA GLU A 716 2.18 -23.70 47.76
C GLU A 716 3.68 -23.45 47.45
N GLN A 717 4.29 -24.30 46.62
CA GLN A 717 5.65 -24.11 46.11
C GLN A 717 5.76 -22.80 45.31
N GLU A 718 4.84 -22.56 44.38
CA GLU A 718 4.79 -21.34 43.57
C GLU A 718 4.65 -20.08 44.43
N ALA A 719 3.69 -20.07 45.36
CA ALA A 719 3.49 -18.93 46.25
C ALA A 719 4.73 -18.67 47.14
N ALA A 720 5.37 -19.73 47.64
CA ALA A 720 6.61 -19.62 48.42
C ALA A 720 7.80 -19.17 47.56
N PHE A 721 7.88 -19.62 46.31
CA PHE A 721 8.94 -19.25 45.36
C PHE A 721 8.84 -17.78 44.95
N LEU A 722 7.65 -17.30 44.56
CA LEU A 722 7.44 -15.89 44.20
C LEU A 722 7.65 -14.96 45.41
N ALA A 723 7.29 -15.39 46.62
CA ALA A 723 7.61 -14.66 47.84
C ALA A 723 9.12 -14.61 48.11
N ALA A 724 9.85 -15.72 47.91
CA ALA A 724 11.31 -15.77 48.03
C ALA A 724 12.00 -14.88 46.99
N LEU A 725 11.56 -14.93 45.73
CA LEU A 725 12.11 -14.12 44.64
C LEU A 725 11.84 -12.61 44.87
N GLY A 726 10.69 -12.25 45.44
CA GLY A 726 10.33 -10.87 45.79
C GLY A 726 11.06 -10.33 47.03
N GLY A 727 11.51 -11.23 47.91
CA GLY A 727 12.39 -10.88 49.03
C GLY A 727 13.86 -10.75 48.65
N ALA A 728 14.25 -10.88 47.37
CA ALA A 728 15.65 -10.93 46.97
C ALA A 728 16.44 -9.67 47.35
N THR A 729 17.68 -9.85 47.83
CA THR A 729 18.56 -8.78 48.34
C THR A 729 19.98 -8.80 47.75
N SER A 730 20.45 -9.95 47.25
CA SER A 730 21.74 -10.09 46.56
C SER A 730 21.79 -11.37 45.73
N PHE A 731 22.78 -11.48 44.85
CA PHE A 731 23.04 -12.66 44.04
C PHE A 731 24.54 -12.99 43.99
N GLU A 732 24.88 -14.26 43.75
CA GLU A 732 26.24 -14.72 43.45
C GLU A 732 26.22 -15.64 42.22
N TRP A 733 27.18 -15.48 41.29
CA TRP A 733 27.30 -16.31 40.08
C TRP A 733 28.65 -17.01 40.03
N ALA A 734 28.66 -18.32 39.78
CA ALA A 734 29.87 -19.09 39.52
C ALA A 734 30.21 -19.06 38.02
N VAL A 735 31.16 -18.21 37.66
CA VAL A 735 31.62 -18.01 36.28
C VAL A 735 32.82 -18.93 35.97
N ALA A 736 32.72 -19.70 34.90
CA ALA A 736 33.79 -20.56 34.40
C ALA A 736 34.90 -19.74 33.70
N PRO A 737 36.12 -20.30 33.48
CA PRO A 737 37.22 -19.58 32.82
C PRO A 737 36.94 -19.05 31.41
N ASN A 738 35.87 -19.52 30.76
CA ASN A 738 35.41 -19.10 29.45
C ASN A 738 34.25 -18.07 29.52
N SER A 739 34.06 -17.40 30.66
CA SER A 739 33.02 -16.40 30.95
C SER A 739 31.55 -16.89 30.96
N PHE A 740 31.30 -18.20 30.84
CA PHE A 740 29.96 -18.77 31.02
C PHE A 740 29.60 -18.93 32.50
N ILE A 741 28.38 -18.54 32.88
CA ILE A 741 27.81 -18.84 34.20
C ILE A 741 27.44 -20.32 34.24
N THR A 742 27.82 -21.05 35.29
CA THR A 742 27.51 -22.48 35.44
C THR A 742 26.46 -22.77 36.50
N ASN A 743 26.43 -21.95 37.56
CA ASN A 743 25.38 -21.94 38.58
C ASN A 743 25.40 -20.58 39.31
N GLY A 744 24.41 -20.36 40.15
CA GLY A 744 24.35 -19.19 41.02
C GLY A 744 23.37 -19.34 42.17
N SER A 745 23.32 -18.30 43.00
CA SER A 745 22.43 -18.19 44.14
C SER A 745 21.81 -16.80 44.19
N VAL A 746 20.57 -16.72 44.67
CA VAL A 746 19.91 -15.46 45.03
C VAL A 746 19.55 -15.52 46.50
N ASN A 747 20.10 -14.61 47.31
CA ASN A 747 19.79 -14.51 48.73
C ASN A 747 18.57 -13.60 48.91
N TYR A 748 17.65 -13.99 49.78
CA TYR A 748 16.41 -13.25 50.04
C TYR A 748 16.14 -13.03 51.53
N THR A 749 15.33 -12.01 51.84
CA THR A 749 14.81 -11.69 53.16
C THR A 749 13.30 -11.42 53.04
N LEU A 750 12.48 -12.17 53.76
CA LEU A 750 11.03 -11.98 53.77
C LEU A 750 10.62 -10.88 54.77
N ALA A 751 9.36 -10.43 54.69
CA ALA A 751 8.82 -9.35 55.51
C ALA A 751 8.76 -9.64 57.03
N ASP A 752 8.92 -10.90 57.44
CA ASP A 752 9.06 -11.32 58.84
C ASP A 752 10.52 -11.30 59.35
N GLY A 753 11.49 -10.97 58.48
CA GLY A 753 12.93 -10.99 58.76
C GLY A 753 13.60 -12.36 58.59
N SER A 754 12.89 -13.38 58.11
CA SER A 754 13.49 -14.67 57.76
C SER A 754 14.32 -14.56 56.48
N THR A 755 15.45 -15.26 56.43
CA THR A 755 16.42 -15.20 55.30
C THR A 755 16.62 -16.56 54.65
N GLY A 756 16.69 -16.58 53.32
CA GLY A 756 16.88 -17.80 52.55
C GLY A 756 17.71 -17.61 51.28
N VAL A 757 17.83 -18.70 50.53
CA VAL A 757 18.60 -18.79 49.27
C VAL A 757 17.76 -19.54 48.23
N ILE A 758 17.75 -19.04 47.00
CA ILE A 758 17.30 -19.73 45.79
C ILE A 758 18.55 -20.22 45.06
N THR A 759 18.62 -21.51 44.73
CA THR A 759 19.75 -22.12 44.01
C THR A 759 19.40 -22.28 42.53
N LEU A 760 20.21 -21.68 41.66
CA LEU A 760 20.02 -21.67 40.22
C LEU A 760 21.14 -22.42 39.51
N VAL A 761 20.82 -23.13 38.43
CA VAL A 761 21.80 -23.68 37.49
C VAL A 761 21.59 -23.06 36.11
N SER A 762 22.68 -22.92 35.34
CA SER A 762 22.53 -22.77 33.88
C SER A 762 21.79 -24.00 33.35
N PRO A 763 20.90 -23.84 32.35
CA PRO A 763 20.55 -24.95 31.47
C PRO A 763 21.79 -25.51 30.74
#